data_AF-A0AAV6LVS3-F1
#
_entry.id   AF-A0AAV6LVS3-F1
#
_cell.length_a   1.000
_cell.length_b   1.000
_cell.length_c   1.000
_cell.angle_alpha   90.00
_cell.angle_beta   90.00
_cell.angle_gamma   90.00
#
_symmetry.space_group_name_H-M   'P 1'
#
loop_
_entity.id
_entity.type
_entity.pdbx_description
1 polymer ?
#
loop_
_entity_poly.entity_id
_entity_poly.type
_entity_poly.pdbx_seq_one_letter_code
_entity_poly.pdbx_strand_id
1 'polypeptide(L)'
;MAAIEEPTKPTSLYDSPSASQPLLSNPPESDSSQYLQISYNHGDRPFKDIPILVLFLLFVFSSFGFGIFATFNRNPSYPNLSSYHYDFKTSNCVTDSPNWVPLYSSSSSVLKSLIWTLVATSILSLPICFLLLLLLKHYTRQIVYALLPFFVVVPIFINVYWFVACTINPTCSNDFPMVYRILVLIFIFLVIGVIVWIFIVNWHRIELTIKIIGVAADALSMNLGLFVVIPSMTLGLLVYYAPIVLFLVFARLNGKIVPDHHGSSGEYACVWKEDKWVPAYYALAILTMLWSAAVMVEGQVYVISGTISQWYFSNEEDDTPRRSIRKSLRNAFGPSAGTICLSGLLILVVRVVRAVVDSARQEDIPGMFNLILRCCVNTFLAAVDYLNKFAITFAAITGEAYCSSAKMTYELLKRNLLSTVFVETISTRLLAGIAFVVSAIYAIVACAILQAVSHLGVKTYLVTVAAWLLLIVVLAFFIHVLDNVIETVYVCYAIDRDRGAVCKQDVHEVYVHLPISRNHRSSLMTVFEYAVLCIMSCHPVHFEPLSTPTFKAEPLCTVMYVENREKEIRVTPLSPNWTVRFVRGILVRRSLYKAPTRFAFTRGSQFSEFRECSQTSSRRDLTMAMAFKMATTGMWVSDECKNSFMEMKWKKVHRYIVFKIDEGSRLVTVDKVGGPAESYDDLTASLPNDDCRYAVFDFDFVTVDNCRKSKIFFIAWSPTASRIRAKILYATSKAGLRRVLEGIHYEVQATDPTEMGMDVIKDRAK
;
A
#
# COMPACT_ATOMS: atom_id res chain seq x y z
N MET A 1 35.35 -59.53 -38.11
CA MET A 1 34.24 -59.20 -39.03
C MET A 1 32.93 -59.28 -38.26
N ALA A 2 31.82 -58.78 -38.83
CA ALA A 2 30.62 -58.38 -38.07
C ALA A 2 29.64 -59.52 -37.70
N ALA A 3 28.98 -59.33 -36.54
CA ALA A 3 27.64 -59.78 -36.12
C ALA A 3 27.32 -58.91 -34.86
N ILE A 4 26.21 -58.16 -34.71
CA ILE A 4 24.76 -58.45 -34.69
C ILE A 4 24.24 -58.89 -33.30
N GLU A 5 23.21 -58.16 -32.84
CA GLU A 5 22.26 -58.41 -31.71
C GLU A 5 22.65 -58.19 -30.23
N GLU A 6 21.60 -58.13 -29.38
CA GLU A 6 21.53 -57.55 -28.02
C GLU A 6 22.05 -58.46 -26.89
N PRO A 7 22.13 -57.91 -25.64
CA PRO A 7 21.44 -58.61 -24.54
C PRO A 7 20.80 -57.70 -23.46
N THR A 8 19.90 -58.28 -22.64
CA THR A 8 19.25 -57.63 -21.47
C THR A 8 19.43 -58.39 -20.15
N LYS A 9 19.54 -57.64 -19.03
CA LYS A 9 19.37 -58.05 -17.61
C LYS A 9 20.50 -58.88 -16.96
N PRO A 10 20.72 -58.76 -15.62
CA PRO A 10 20.06 -59.63 -14.61
C PRO A 10 19.60 -58.90 -13.31
N THR A 11 19.37 -59.63 -12.19
CA THR A 11 18.60 -59.19 -10.98
C THR A 11 19.29 -59.51 -9.64
N SER A 12 19.04 -58.72 -8.57
CA SER A 12 19.58 -58.82 -7.19
C SER A 12 18.81 -57.87 -6.22
N LEU A 13 18.58 -58.06 -4.90
CA LEU A 13 18.55 -59.22 -3.98
C LEU A 13 17.79 -58.85 -2.65
N TYR A 14 18.09 -59.51 -1.51
CA TYR A 14 17.56 -59.37 -0.12
C TYR A 14 18.23 -58.22 0.70
N ASP A 15 17.87 -57.79 1.94
CA ASP A 15 16.79 -58.11 2.91
C ASP A 15 16.54 -56.94 3.91
N SER A 16 15.69 -57.11 4.94
CA SER A 16 15.56 -56.23 6.14
C SER A 16 15.59 -57.05 7.45
N PRO A 17 16.11 -56.56 8.60
CA PRO A 17 15.26 -55.78 9.53
C PRO A 17 15.95 -54.85 10.56
N SER A 18 15.11 -54.22 11.40
CA SER A 18 15.37 -53.65 12.74
C SER A 18 16.11 -52.31 12.85
N ALA A 19 15.65 -51.48 13.79
CA ALA A 19 16.20 -50.16 14.09
C ALA A 19 16.48 -50.03 15.60
N SER A 20 17.69 -49.58 15.95
CA SER A 20 18.11 -49.27 17.32
C SER A 20 18.35 -47.77 17.48
N GLN A 21 17.68 -47.14 18.45
CA GLN A 21 17.95 -45.75 18.83
C GLN A 21 19.29 -45.61 19.57
N PRO A 22 19.96 -44.47 19.38
CA PRO A 22 20.54 -43.74 20.51
C PRO A 22 19.91 -42.35 20.65
N LEU A 23 19.73 -41.87 21.88
CA LEU A 23 19.35 -40.49 22.15
C LEU A 23 20.53 -39.54 21.89
N LEU A 24 20.29 -38.39 21.25
CA LEU A 24 21.08 -37.19 21.54
C LEU A 24 20.32 -35.88 21.22
N SER A 25 20.41 -34.93 22.17
CA SER A 25 20.28 -33.46 22.04
C SER A 25 19.28 -32.85 21.04
N ASN A 26 18.35 -32.05 21.57
CA ASN A 26 17.67 -30.99 20.81
C ASN A 26 18.69 -30.04 20.15
N PRO A 27 18.42 -29.50 18.94
CA PRO A 27 19.20 -28.41 18.39
C PRO A 27 19.00 -27.12 19.22
N PRO A 28 20.00 -26.22 19.29
CA PRO A 28 19.87 -24.94 19.98
C PRO A 28 18.89 -24.00 19.28
N GLU A 29 18.25 -23.12 20.04
CA GLU A 29 17.35 -22.10 19.51
C GLU A 29 18.08 -21.15 18.56
N SER A 30 17.67 -21.11 17.29
CA SER A 30 18.27 -20.27 16.26
C SER A 30 17.82 -18.80 16.38
N ASP A 31 18.77 -17.86 16.33
CA ASP A 31 18.54 -16.43 16.45
C ASP A 31 17.36 -15.88 15.61
N SER A 32 16.52 -15.08 16.25
CA SER A 32 15.30 -14.45 15.70
C SER A 32 15.59 -13.28 14.73
N SER A 33 16.69 -13.38 13.97
CA SER A 33 17.12 -12.39 12.96
C SER A 33 17.47 -13.00 11.59
N GLN A 34 17.25 -14.31 11.38
CA GLN A 34 17.30 -14.89 10.04
C GLN A 34 16.29 -14.16 9.14
N TYR A 35 16.79 -13.58 8.04
CA TYR A 35 15.98 -12.76 7.13
C TYR A 35 14.78 -13.56 6.62
N LEU A 36 13.58 -13.00 6.77
CA LEU A 36 12.32 -13.56 6.28
C LEU A 36 12.46 -13.89 4.78
N GLN A 37 12.61 -15.19 4.45
CA GLN A 37 13.03 -15.65 3.13
C GLN A 37 11.84 -15.64 2.15
N ILE A 38 11.43 -14.43 1.79
CA ILE A 38 10.37 -14.15 0.83
C ILE A 38 10.62 -14.96 -0.46
N SER A 39 9.61 -15.70 -0.90
CA SER A 39 9.67 -16.55 -2.08
C SER A 39 8.39 -16.49 -2.90
N TYR A 40 8.55 -16.50 -4.22
CA TYR A 40 7.46 -16.81 -5.11
C TYR A 40 7.10 -18.29 -4.95
N ASN A 41 5.82 -18.59 -4.72
CA ASN A 41 5.35 -19.95 -4.51
C ASN A 41 4.84 -20.56 -5.82
N HIS A 42 5.66 -21.44 -6.41
CA HIS A 42 5.36 -22.18 -7.64
C HIS A 42 4.29 -23.27 -7.46
N GLY A 43 4.14 -23.82 -6.24
CA GLY A 43 3.31 -24.98 -5.93
C GLY A 43 1.83 -24.69 -5.70
N ASP A 44 1.09 -25.71 -5.25
CA ASP A 44 -0.29 -25.55 -4.79
C ASP A 44 -0.34 -24.76 -3.47
N ARG A 45 -1.37 -23.91 -3.34
CA ARG A 45 -1.51 -22.98 -2.21
C ARG A 45 -2.54 -23.51 -1.19
N PRO A 46 -2.22 -23.56 0.11
CA PRO A 46 -3.21 -23.91 1.14
C PRO A 46 -4.22 -22.79 1.31
N PHE A 47 -5.43 -23.11 1.78
CA PHE A 47 -6.45 -22.12 2.09
C PHE A 47 -6.01 -21.20 3.25
N LYS A 48 -6.11 -19.88 3.05
CA LYS A 48 -5.79 -18.85 4.05
C LYS A 48 -7.05 -18.06 4.42
N ASP A 49 -7.05 -17.46 5.62
CA ASP A 49 -8.05 -16.47 6.08
C ASP A 49 -9.54 -16.93 6.00
N ILE A 50 -9.77 -18.24 6.12
CA ILE A 50 -11.07 -18.91 5.98
C ILE A 50 -12.21 -18.27 6.80
N PRO A 51 -12.04 -17.84 8.07
CA PRO A 51 -13.14 -17.25 8.83
C PRO A 51 -13.74 -16.00 8.19
N ILE A 52 -12.93 -15.19 7.49
CA ILE A 52 -13.40 -13.98 6.80
C ILE A 52 -14.13 -14.33 5.50
N LEU A 53 -13.70 -15.38 4.80
CA LEU A 53 -14.45 -15.93 3.66
C LEU A 53 -15.83 -16.44 4.08
N VAL A 54 -15.91 -17.18 5.20
CA VAL A 54 -17.19 -17.65 5.75
C VAL A 54 -18.08 -16.47 6.16
N LEU A 55 -17.52 -15.43 6.79
CA LEU A 55 -18.27 -14.22 7.13
C LEU A 55 -18.82 -13.51 5.88
N PHE A 56 -18.00 -13.34 4.84
CA PHE A 56 -18.43 -12.76 3.57
C PHE A 56 -19.59 -13.56 2.94
N LEU A 57 -19.46 -14.89 2.88
CA LEU A 57 -20.50 -15.77 2.33
C LEU A 57 -21.80 -15.72 3.16
N LEU A 58 -21.73 -15.68 4.49
CA LEU A 58 -22.91 -15.51 5.36
C LEU A 58 -23.63 -14.18 5.08
N PHE A 59 -22.88 -13.10 4.87
CA PHE A 59 -23.42 -11.80 4.48
C PHE A 59 -24.15 -11.87 3.12
N VAL A 60 -23.53 -12.48 2.11
CA VAL A 60 -24.15 -12.69 0.78
C VAL A 60 -25.43 -13.54 0.88
N PHE A 61 -25.37 -14.71 1.52
CA PHE A 61 -26.52 -15.59 1.66
C PHE A 61 -27.67 -14.95 2.46
N SER A 62 -27.36 -14.15 3.48
CA SER A 62 -28.36 -13.37 4.23
C SER A 62 -29.04 -12.33 3.34
N SER A 63 -28.27 -11.58 2.54
CA SER A 63 -28.81 -10.58 1.60
C SER A 63 -29.73 -11.18 0.54
N PHE A 64 -29.40 -12.37 0.01
CA PHE A 64 -30.28 -13.11 -0.90
C PHE A 64 -31.50 -13.71 -0.18
N GLY A 65 -31.33 -14.30 1.01
CA GLY A 65 -32.42 -14.90 1.78
C GLY A 65 -33.51 -13.91 2.16
N PHE A 66 -33.14 -12.74 2.70
CA PHE A 66 -34.10 -11.66 2.97
C PHE A 66 -34.70 -11.06 1.69
N GLY A 67 -33.97 -11.03 0.57
CA GLY A 67 -34.50 -10.57 -0.72
C GLY A 67 -35.56 -11.51 -1.33
N ILE A 68 -35.36 -12.82 -1.17
CA ILE A 68 -36.34 -13.85 -1.54
C ILE A 68 -37.59 -13.71 -0.64
N PHE A 69 -37.41 -13.55 0.67
CA PHE A 69 -38.50 -13.29 1.62
C PHE A 69 -39.31 -12.02 1.25
N ALA A 70 -38.61 -10.92 0.91
CA ALA A 70 -39.22 -9.68 0.45
C ALA A 70 -40.05 -9.84 -0.85
N THR A 71 -39.65 -10.77 -1.71
CA THR A 71 -40.33 -11.04 -2.98
C THR A 71 -41.66 -11.77 -2.77
N PHE A 72 -41.71 -12.72 -1.81
CA PHE A 72 -42.93 -13.46 -1.49
C PHE A 72 -43.95 -12.67 -0.67
N ASN A 73 -43.51 -11.84 0.29
CA ASN A 73 -44.41 -11.12 1.21
C ASN A 73 -44.87 -9.73 0.72
N ARG A 74 -44.59 -9.38 -0.55
CA ARG A 74 -44.96 -8.09 -1.15
C ARG A 74 -46.46 -7.77 -0.98
N ASN A 75 -46.77 -6.55 -0.56
CA ASN A 75 -48.14 -6.06 -0.47
C ASN A 75 -48.59 -5.50 -1.85
N PRO A 76 -49.63 -6.05 -2.49
CA PRO A 76 -50.04 -5.65 -3.84
C PRO A 76 -50.66 -4.25 -3.91
N SER A 77 -50.98 -3.60 -2.79
CA SER A 77 -51.62 -2.27 -2.79
C SER A 77 -50.68 -1.10 -3.09
N TYR A 78 -49.35 -1.29 -3.09
CA TYR A 78 -48.38 -0.20 -3.31
C TYR A 78 -48.57 0.58 -4.62
N PRO A 79 -48.78 -0.04 -5.81
CA PRO A 79 -48.92 0.69 -7.07
C PRO A 79 -50.17 1.58 -7.11
N ASN A 80 -51.18 1.25 -6.31
CA ASN A 80 -52.43 1.99 -6.21
C ASN A 80 -52.37 3.11 -5.17
N LEU A 81 -51.22 3.40 -4.53
CA LEU A 81 -51.11 4.41 -3.47
C LEU A 81 -51.74 5.78 -3.85
N SER A 82 -51.61 6.18 -5.11
CA SER A 82 -52.17 7.44 -5.64
C SER A 82 -53.69 7.46 -5.82
N SER A 83 -54.39 6.31 -5.77
CA SER A 83 -55.86 6.26 -5.77
C SER A 83 -56.47 6.17 -4.37
N TYR A 84 -55.65 6.08 -3.30
CA TYR A 84 -56.12 6.11 -1.92
C TYR A 84 -56.25 7.53 -1.38
N HIS A 85 -57.46 7.91 -0.95
CA HIS A 85 -57.74 9.15 -0.22
C HIS A 85 -58.15 8.85 1.24
N TYR A 86 -58.05 9.84 2.12
CA TYR A 86 -58.42 9.71 3.53
C TYR A 86 -59.92 9.99 3.73
N ASP A 87 -60.65 9.02 4.28
CA ASP A 87 -62.05 9.19 4.68
C ASP A 87 -62.15 9.58 6.16
N PHE A 88 -62.62 10.81 6.39
CA PHE A 88 -62.88 11.37 7.72
C PHE A 88 -64.01 10.65 8.50
N LYS A 89 -64.84 9.82 7.86
CA LYS A 89 -65.91 9.06 8.55
C LYS A 89 -65.42 7.76 9.14
N THR A 90 -64.50 7.07 8.47
CA THR A 90 -63.94 5.78 8.91
C THR A 90 -62.53 5.89 9.49
N SER A 91 -61.90 7.07 9.43
CA SER A 91 -60.50 7.31 9.83
C SER A 91 -59.48 6.43 9.07
N ASN A 92 -59.83 6.01 7.87
CA ASN A 92 -59.08 5.04 7.06
C ASN A 92 -58.84 5.55 5.64
N CYS A 93 -57.93 4.87 4.92
CA CYS A 93 -57.61 5.17 3.52
C CYS A 93 -58.46 4.28 2.59
N VAL A 94 -59.22 4.91 1.68
CA VAL A 94 -60.17 4.26 0.76
C VAL A 94 -59.74 4.55 -0.69
N THR A 95 -59.90 3.58 -1.60
CA THR A 95 -59.44 3.70 -3.00
C THR A 95 -60.59 3.70 -4.00
N ASP A 96 -60.49 4.57 -4.99
CA ASP A 96 -61.25 4.48 -6.24
C ASP A 96 -60.50 3.62 -7.28
N SER A 97 -61.15 3.24 -8.37
CA SER A 97 -60.62 2.24 -9.31
C SER A 97 -59.48 2.77 -10.22
N PRO A 98 -58.40 2.00 -10.46
CA PRO A 98 -57.21 2.49 -11.14
C PRO A 98 -57.29 2.43 -12.68
N ASN A 99 -57.35 3.58 -13.34
CA ASN A 99 -57.10 3.70 -14.77
C ASN A 99 -55.59 3.81 -15.04
N TRP A 100 -55.03 2.85 -15.80
CA TRP A 100 -53.62 2.84 -16.20
C TRP A 100 -53.40 3.59 -17.53
N VAL A 101 -52.41 4.48 -17.56
CA VAL A 101 -51.95 5.15 -18.80
C VAL A 101 -50.49 4.72 -19.08
N PRO A 102 -50.20 4.01 -20.18
CA PRO A 102 -48.83 3.66 -20.55
C PRO A 102 -48.14 4.83 -21.25
N LEU A 103 -47.05 5.32 -20.65
CA LEU A 103 -46.24 6.42 -21.20
C LEU A 103 -45.32 5.89 -22.32
N TYR A 104 -45.76 6.02 -23.58
CA TYR A 104 -44.94 5.67 -24.75
C TYR A 104 -43.74 6.61 -24.92
N SER A 105 -42.54 6.05 -25.15
CA SER A 105 -41.32 6.82 -25.38
C SER A 105 -41.13 7.19 -26.85
N SER A 106 -40.87 8.47 -27.13
CA SER A 106 -40.55 8.94 -28.48
C SER A 106 -39.08 8.71 -28.83
N SER A 107 -38.82 7.86 -29.82
CA SER A 107 -37.46 7.57 -30.31
C SER A 107 -36.89 8.73 -31.14
N SER A 108 -36.04 9.56 -30.53
CA SER A 108 -35.40 10.68 -31.24
C SER A 108 -34.31 10.20 -32.22
N SER A 109 -34.15 10.92 -33.35
CA SER A 109 -33.06 10.70 -34.30
C SER A 109 -31.67 10.93 -33.68
N VAL A 110 -31.60 11.77 -32.65
CA VAL A 110 -30.41 12.00 -31.82
C VAL A 110 -30.01 10.72 -31.09
N LEU A 111 -30.97 10.00 -30.47
CA LEU A 111 -30.71 8.73 -29.78
C LEU A 111 -30.16 7.67 -30.73
N LYS A 112 -30.74 7.53 -31.94
CA LYS A 112 -30.23 6.61 -32.97
C LYS A 112 -28.78 6.94 -33.35
N SER A 113 -28.48 8.22 -33.56
CA SER A 113 -27.13 8.69 -33.94
C SER A 113 -26.14 8.44 -32.81
N LEU A 114 -26.51 8.77 -31.56
CA LEU A 114 -25.73 8.52 -30.36
C LEU A 114 -25.39 7.03 -30.21
N ILE A 115 -26.38 6.13 -30.29
CA ILE A 115 -26.17 4.67 -30.19
C ILE A 115 -25.14 4.20 -31.22
N TRP A 116 -25.30 4.56 -32.51
CA TRP A 116 -24.35 4.14 -33.55
C TRP A 116 -22.95 4.71 -33.32
N THR A 117 -22.81 5.95 -32.84
CA THR A 117 -21.48 6.49 -32.50
C THR A 117 -20.83 5.79 -31.31
N LEU A 118 -21.58 5.48 -30.24
CA LEU A 118 -21.04 4.78 -29.07
C LEU A 118 -20.66 3.33 -29.41
N VAL A 119 -21.43 2.64 -30.24
CA VAL A 119 -21.07 1.31 -30.78
C VAL A 119 -19.78 1.40 -31.62
N ALA A 120 -19.68 2.39 -32.52
CA ALA A 120 -18.47 2.60 -33.32
C ALA A 120 -17.24 2.93 -32.44
N THR A 121 -17.39 3.77 -31.40
CA THR A 121 -16.27 4.09 -30.51
C THR A 121 -15.83 2.89 -29.68
N SER A 122 -16.75 2.05 -29.20
CA SER A 122 -16.41 0.79 -28.52
C SER A 122 -15.66 -0.18 -29.44
N ILE A 123 -16.05 -0.30 -30.71
CA ILE A 123 -15.35 -1.14 -31.69
C ILE A 123 -13.95 -0.57 -32.00
N LEU A 124 -13.82 0.75 -32.17
CA LEU A 124 -12.55 1.42 -32.47
C LEU A 124 -11.60 1.52 -31.27
N SER A 125 -12.11 1.50 -30.03
CA SER A 125 -11.27 1.57 -28.83
C SER A 125 -10.36 0.34 -28.67
N LEU A 126 -10.79 -0.84 -29.13
CA LEU A 126 -10.01 -2.08 -29.05
C LEU A 126 -8.71 -2.00 -29.88
N PRO A 127 -8.71 -1.68 -31.19
CA PRO A 127 -7.48 -1.46 -31.94
C PRO A 127 -6.70 -0.23 -31.48
N ILE A 128 -7.35 0.82 -30.94
CA ILE A 128 -6.63 1.96 -30.34
C ILE A 128 -5.80 1.50 -29.13
N CYS A 129 -6.38 0.73 -28.20
CA CYS A 129 -5.66 0.20 -27.03
C CYS A 129 -4.57 -0.82 -27.43
N PHE A 130 -4.84 -1.69 -28.40
CA PHE A 130 -3.85 -2.66 -28.90
C PHE A 130 -2.68 -1.96 -29.61
N LEU A 131 -2.97 -0.99 -30.47
CA LEU A 131 -1.96 -0.15 -31.12
C LEU A 131 -1.15 0.61 -30.07
N LEU A 132 -1.80 1.25 -29.09
CA LEU A 132 -1.13 1.96 -27.99
C LEU A 132 -0.20 1.03 -27.19
N LEU A 133 -0.57 -0.23 -26.96
CA LEU A 133 0.30 -1.20 -26.30
C LEU A 133 1.52 -1.58 -27.15
N LEU A 134 1.33 -1.90 -28.43
CA LEU A 134 2.46 -2.19 -29.34
C LEU A 134 3.40 -0.99 -29.49
N LEU A 135 2.84 0.22 -29.52
CA LEU A 135 3.55 1.49 -29.55
C LEU A 135 4.34 1.74 -28.26
N LEU A 136 3.74 1.49 -27.08
CA LEU A 136 4.43 1.60 -25.78
C LEU A 136 5.50 0.52 -25.59
N LYS A 137 5.35 -0.66 -26.20
CA LYS A 137 6.39 -1.72 -26.21
C LYS A 137 7.60 -1.34 -27.06
N HIS A 138 7.42 -0.99 -28.33
CA HIS A 138 8.54 -0.84 -29.28
C HIS A 138 9.10 0.59 -29.37
N TYR A 139 8.29 1.61 -29.07
CA TYR A 139 8.61 3.03 -29.33
C TYR A 139 8.32 3.94 -28.13
N THR A 140 8.41 3.41 -26.90
CA THR A 140 8.09 4.12 -25.65
C THR A 140 8.77 5.49 -25.57
N ARG A 141 10.05 5.56 -25.93
CA ARG A 141 10.85 6.79 -25.88
C ARG A 141 10.34 7.84 -26.85
N GLN A 142 10.18 7.46 -28.12
CA GLN A 142 9.71 8.34 -29.19
C GLN A 142 8.33 8.91 -28.84
N ILE A 143 7.45 8.07 -28.30
CA ILE A 143 6.05 8.41 -28.08
C ILE A 143 5.83 9.23 -26.82
N VAL A 144 6.52 8.93 -25.71
CA VAL A 144 6.45 9.77 -24.52
C VAL A 144 6.98 11.17 -24.82
N TYR A 145 8.11 11.31 -25.54
CA TYR A 145 8.60 12.64 -25.94
C TYR A 145 7.74 13.33 -27.01
N ALA A 146 7.15 12.60 -27.96
CA ALA A 146 6.26 13.18 -28.96
C ALA A 146 4.94 13.67 -28.36
N LEU A 147 4.37 12.97 -27.36
CA LEU A 147 3.12 13.34 -26.70
C LEU A 147 3.29 14.40 -25.60
N LEU A 148 4.49 14.53 -25.01
CA LEU A 148 4.77 15.51 -23.95
C LEU A 148 4.37 16.96 -24.29
N PRO A 149 4.71 17.55 -25.46
CA PRO A 149 4.26 18.90 -25.81
C PRO A 149 2.73 19.01 -25.95
N PHE A 150 2.03 17.94 -26.35
CA PHE A 150 0.57 17.96 -26.48
C PHE A 150 -0.14 18.04 -25.12
N PHE A 151 0.48 17.66 -24.00
CA PHE A 151 -0.06 17.95 -22.65
C PHE A 151 -0.19 19.45 -22.36
N VAL A 152 0.58 20.28 -23.07
CA VAL A 152 0.54 21.74 -22.97
C VAL A 152 -0.36 22.30 -24.08
N VAL A 153 -0.10 21.91 -25.33
CA VAL A 153 -0.79 22.46 -26.51
C VAL A 153 -2.29 22.14 -26.52
N VAL A 154 -2.71 20.91 -26.18
CA VAL A 154 -4.13 20.50 -26.28
C VAL A 154 -5.00 21.24 -25.24
N PRO A 155 -4.66 21.30 -23.94
CA PRO A 155 -5.40 22.11 -22.97
C PRO A 155 -5.41 23.61 -23.30
N ILE A 156 -4.30 24.18 -23.79
CA ILE A 156 -4.27 25.58 -24.24
C ILE A 156 -5.26 25.80 -25.39
N PHE A 157 -5.24 24.93 -26.42
CA PHE A 157 -6.13 25.05 -27.56
C PHE A 157 -7.61 24.94 -27.15
N ILE A 158 -7.96 23.97 -26.30
CA ILE A 158 -9.33 23.80 -25.79
C ILE A 158 -9.78 25.01 -24.97
N ASN A 159 -8.91 25.55 -24.09
CA ASN A 159 -9.19 26.72 -23.26
C ASN A 159 -9.45 27.98 -24.11
N VAL A 160 -8.57 28.26 -25.07
CA VAL A 160 -8.72 29.40 -26.00
C VAL A 160 -9.93 29.23 -26.91
N TYR A 161 -10.16 28.02 -27.45
CA TYR A 161 -11.33 27.72 -28.27
C TYR A 161 -12.64 27.93 -27.49
N TRP A 162 -12.73 27.45 -26.24
CA TRP A 162 -13.91 27.67 -25.39
C TRP A 162 -14.16 29.17 -25.14
N PHE A 163 -13.11 29.92 -24.79
CA PHE A 163 -13.21 31.36 -24.55
C PHE A 163 -13.71 32.13 -25.78
N VAL A 164 -13.17 31.82 -26.96
CA VAL A 164 -13.59 32.45 -28.23
C VAL A 164 -15.01 32.02 -28.61
N ALA A 165 -15.31 30.73 -28.60
CA ALA A 165 -16.63 30.21 -28.97
C ALA A 165 -17.76 30.72 -28.05
N CYS A 166 -17.52 30.79 -26.74
CA CYS A 166 -18.49 31.35 -25.79
C CYS A 166 -18.65 32.88 -25.92
N THR A 167 -17.66 33.56 -26.49
CA THR A 167 -17.71 35.02 -26.73
C THR A 167 -18.40 35.39 -28.03
N ILE A 168 -18.34 34.53 -29.05
CA ILE A 168 -19.08 34.71 -30.31
C ILE A 168 -20.55 34.26 -30.16
N ASN A 169 -20.82 33.19 -29.41
CA ASN A 169 -22.17 32.67 -29.22
C ASN A 169 -22.99 33.53 -28.22
N PRO A 170 -24.07 34.22 -28.64
CA PRO A 170 -24.82 35.12 -27.76
C PRO A 170 -25.48 34.40 -26.57
N THR A 171 -25.86 33.13 -26.70
CA THR A 171 -26.43 32.35 -25.59
C THR A 171 -25.40 32.17 -24.48
N CYS A 172 -24.24 31.59 -24.82
CA CYS A 172 -23.14 31.39 -23.87
C CYS A 172 -22.62 32.72 -23.30
N SER A 173 -22.62 33.78 -24.11
CA SER A 173 -22.17 35.10 -23.68
C SER A 173 -23.08 35.74 -22.63
N ASN A 174 -24.39 35.46 -22.68
CA ASN A 174 -25.35 35.92 -21.68
C ASN A 174 -25.29 35.08 -20.40
N ASP A 175 -25.15 33.75 -20.52
CA ASP A 175 -25.08 32.83 -19.38
C ASP A 175 -23.82 33.02 -18.52
N PHE A 176 -22.67 33.35 -19.16
CA PHE A 176 -21.38 33.51 -18.50
C PHE A 176 -20.84 34.94 -18.66
N PRO A 177 -20.84 35.79 -17.61
CA PRO A 177 -20.25 37.13 -17.65
C PRO A 177 -18.77 37.12 -18.05
N MET A 178 -18.31 38.18 -18.75
CA MET A 178 -16.93 38.30 -19.24
C MET A 178 -15.87 38.07 -18.15
N VAL A 179 -16.10 38.58 -16.93
CA VAL A 179 -15.21 38.40 -15.77
C VAL A 179 -15.02 36.91 -15.45
N TYR A 180 -16.08 36.11 -15.48
CA TYR A 180 -16.01 34.67 -15.23
C TYR A 180 -15.20 33.95 -16.31
N ARG A 181 -15.41 34.29 -17.59
CA ARG A 181 -14.63 33.72 -18.72
C ARG A 181 -13.14 34.02 -18.58
N ILE A 182 -12.77 35.24 -18.19
CA ILE A 182 -11.37 35.64 -17.96
C ILE A 182 -10.77 34.90 -16.76
N LEU A 183 -11.51 34.75 -15.66
CA LEU A 183 -11.06 33.98 -14.49
C LEU A 183 -10.81 32.51 -14.81
N VAL A 184 -11.72 31.86 -15.56
CA VAL A 184 -11.56 30.47 -16.03
C VAL A 184 -10.33 30.34 -16.95
N LEU A 185 -10.17 31.26 -17.91
CA LEU A 185 -9.03 31.30 -18.83
C LEU A 185 -7.69 31.34 -18.05
N ILE A 186 -7.55 32.26 -17.10
CA ILE A 186 -6.37 32.44 -16.25
C ILE A 186 -6.13 31.22 -15.36
N PHE A 187 -7.18 30.69 -14.72
CA PHE A 187 -7.07 29.52 -13.84
C PHE A 187 -6.53 28.29 -14.59
N ILE A 188 -7.04 28.02 -15.80
CA ILE A 188 -6.57 26.90 -16.62
C ILE A 188 -5.12 27.11 -17.07
N PHE A 189 -4.72 28.32 -17.46
CA PHE A 189 -3.31 28.62 -17.75
C PHE A 189 -2.39 28.42 -16.54
N LEU A 190 -2.83 28.77 -15.32
CA LEU A 190 -2.08 28.55 -14.08
C LEU A 190 -1.88 27.04 -13.83
N VAL A 191 -2.94 26.24 -13.95
CA VAL A 191 -2.88 24.77 -13.83
C VAL A 191 -1.91 24.16 -14.85
N ILE A 192 -1.95 24.62 -16.11
CA ILE A 192 -1.02 24.17 -17.16
C ILE A 192 0.43 24.56 -16.80
N GLY A 193 0.66 25.78 -16.28
CA GLY A 193 1.97 26.22 -15.81
C GLY A 193 2.55 25.36 -14.69
N VAL A 194 1.71 24.93 -13.73
CA VAL A 194 2.11 24.00 -12.65
C VAL A 194 2.45 22.62 -13.21
N ILE A 195 1.68 22.11 -14.17
CA ILE A 195 1.96 20.82 -14.84
C ILE A 195 3.30 20.88 -15.60
N VAL A 196 3.56 21.96 -16.33
CA VAL A 196 4.84 22.19 -17.03
C VAL A 196 6.00 22.28 -16.04
N TRP A 197 5.84 22.99 -14.92
CA TRP A 197 6.87 23.09 -13.88
C TRP A 197 7.22 21.72 -13.28
N ILE A 198 6.22 20.88 -13.00
CA ILE A 198 6.41 19.50 -12.53
C ILE A 198 7.21 18.68 -13.55
N PHE A 199 6.89 18.75 -14.86
CA PHE A 199 7.64 18.02 -15.89
C PHE A 199 9.09 18.51 -16.04
N ILE A 200 9.34 19.81 -15.89
CA ILE A 200 10.71 20.39 -15.96
C ILE A 200 11.55 19.93 -14.76
N VAL A 201 11.03 20.05 -13.53
CA VAL A 201 11.75 19.62 -12.31
C VAL A 201 12.04 18.12 -12.34
N ASN A 202 11.12 17.32 -12.89
CA ASN A 202 11.26 15.88 -12.95
C ASN A 202 11.90 15.37 -14.26
N TRP A 203 12.46 16.21 -15.14
CA TRP A 203 12.89 15.80 -16.49
C TRP A 203 13.84 14.58 -16.51
N HIS A 204 14.90 14.58 -15.69
CA HIS A 204 15.83 13.45 -15.52
C HIS A 204 15.11 12.15 -15.09
N ARG A 205 13.97 12.26 -14.40
CA ARG A 205 13.20 11.12 -13.90
C ARG A 205 12.25 10.52 -14.95
N ILE A 206 11.89 11.29 -15.98
CA ILE A 206 11.04 10.83 -17.08
C ILE A 206 11.74 9.71 -17.87
N GLU A 207 13.04 9.84 -18.17
CA GLU A 207 13.78 8.81 -18.95
C GLU A 207 13.75 7.42 -18.27
N LEU A 208 13.92 7.37 -16.96
CA LEU A 208 13.81 6.12 -16.21
C LEU A 208 12.38 5.55 -16.27
N THR A 209 11.37 6.42 -16.15
CA THR A 209 9.97 5.98 -16.20
C THR A 209 9.57 5.50 -17.60
N ILE A 210 10.15 6.07 -18.68
CA ILE A 210 10.00 5.57 -20.06
C ILE A 210 10.46 4.11 -20.15
N LYS A 211 11.64 3.78 -19.62
CA LYS A 211 12.18 2.41 -19.64
C LYS A 211 11.29 1.44 -18.84
N ILE A 212 10.82 1.87 -17.67
CA ILE A 212 9.90 1.09 -16.81
C ILE A 212 8.57 0.80 -17.53
N ILE A 213 7.97 1.79 -18.18
CA ILE A 213 6.72 1.62 -18.95
C ILE A 213 6.94 0.65 -20.13
N GLY A 214 8.09 0.69 -20.80
CA GLY A 214 8.42 -0.24 -21.88
C GLY A 214 8.46 -1.71 -21.42
N VAL A 215 9.16 -1.99 -20.31
CA VAL A 215 9.22 -3.33 -19.70
C VAL A 215 7.84 -3.83 -19.27
N ALA A 216 7.02 -2.97 -18.65
CA ALA A 216 5.66 -3.36 -18.25
C ALA A 216 4.71 -3.55 -19.45
N ALA A 217 4.85 -2.75 -20.51
CA ALA A 217 4.11 -2.93 -21.76
C ALA A 217 4.49 -4.25 -22.45
N ASP A 218 5.75 -4.68 -22.37
CA ASP A 218 6.19 -5.97 -22.87
C ASP A 218 5.54 -7.14 -22.11
N ALA A 219 5.66 -7.16 -20.77
CA ALA A 219 5.04 -8.15 -19.89
C ALA A 219 3.51 -8.27 -20.10
N LEU A 220 2.84 -7.14 -20.31
CA LEU A 220 1.41 -7.09 -20.63
C LEU A 220 1.11 -7.55 -22.07
N SER A 221 1.99 -7.30 -23.04
CA SER A 221 1.86 -7.79 -24.42
C SER A 221 1.91 -9.31 -24.53
N MET A 222 2.60 -9.99 -23.60
CA MET A 222 2.62 -11.46 -23.52
C MET A 222 1.37 -12.02 -22.83
N ASN A 223 0.62 -11.19 -22.09
CA ASN A 223 -0.50 -11.58 -21.23
C ASN A 223 -1.85 -10.91 -21.62
N LEU A 224 -2.07 -10.65 -22.91
CA LEU A 224 -3.26 -9.95 -23.45
C LEU A 224 -4.63 -10.47 -22.96
N GLY A 225 -4.72 -11.73 -22.51
CA GLY A 225 -5.93 -12.29 -21.93
C GLY A 225 -6.47 -11.52 -20.71
N LEU A 226 -5.61 -10.76 -20.01
CA LEU A 226 -6.01 -9.87 -18.92
C LEU A 226 -7.05 -8.82 -19.37
N PHE A 227 -6.96 -8.30 -20.60
CA PHE A 227 -7.94 -7.35 -21.15
C PHE A 227 -9.34 -7.94 -21.37
N VAL A 228 -9.48 -9.27 -21.39
CA VAL A 228 -10.78 -9.96 -21.45
C VAL A 228 -11.24 -10.39 -20.07
N VAL A 229 -10.32 -10.93 -19.26
CA VAL A 229 -10.63 -11.45 -17.92
C VAL A 229 -11.08 -10.34 -16.97
N ILE A 230 -10.38 -9.22 -16.90
CA ILE A 230 -10.67 -8.18 -15.91
C ILE A 230 -12.05 -7.52 -16.17
N PRO A 231 -12.44 -7.16 -17.41
CA PRO A 231 -13.81 -6.71 -17.68
C PRO A 231 -14.86 -7.80 -17.46
N SER A 232 -14.54 -9.08 -17.71
CA SER A 232 -15.47 -10.18 -17.41
C SER A 232 -15.74 -10.35 -15.90
N MET A 233 -14.75 -10.07 -15.05
CA MET A 233 -14.91 -10.03 -13.59
C MET A 233 -15.83 -8.85 -13.17
N THR A 234 -15.63 -7.66 -13.75
CA THR A 234 -16.53 -6.52 -13.53
C THR A 234 -17.96 -6.81 -14.03
N LEU A 235 -18.12 -7.45 -15.18
CA LEU A 235 -19.42 -7.84 -15.72
C LEU A 235 -20.11 -8.88 -14.81
N GLY A 236 -19.36 -9.85 -14.27
CA GLY A 236 -19.86 -10.80 -13.28
C GLY A 236 -20.41 -10.12 -12.02
N LEU A 237 -19.74 -9.06 -11.54
CA LEU A 237 -20.22 -8.25 -10.41
C LEU A 237 -21.55 -7.55 -10.74
N LEU A 238 -21.69 -6.99 -11.95
CA LEU A 238 -22.93 -6.34 -12.40
C LEU A 238 -24.10 -7.33 -12.51
N VAL A 239 -23.84 -8.55 -13.02
CA VAL A 239 -24.84 -9.64 -13.06
C VAL A 239 -25.23 -10.08 -11.65
N TYR A 240 -24.28 -10.13 -10.72
CA TYR A 240 -24.53 -10.42 -9.30
C TYR A 240 -25.35 -9.33 -8.58
N TYR A 241 -25.20 -8.05 -8.95
CA TYR A 241 -26.00 -6.95 -8.39
C TYR A 241 -27.43 -6.89 -8.91
N ALA A 242 -27.70 -7.31 -10.15
CA ALA A 242 -29.04 -7.27 -10.75
C ALA A 242 -30.16 -7.86 -9.86
N PRO A 243 -30.02 -9.08 -9.28
CA PRO A 243 -31.03 -9.60 -8.34
C PRO A 243 -31.11 -8.82 -7.03
N ILE A 244 -30.00 -8.31 -6.48
CA ILE A 244 -30.01 -7.52 -5.23
C ILE A 244 -30.78 -6.21 -5.41
N VAL A 245 -30.56 -5.51 -6.52
CA VAL A 245 -31.30 -4.29 -6.86
C VAL A 245 -32.80 -4.59 -7.05
N LEU A 246 -33.14 -5.71 -7.69
CA LEU A 246 -34.53 -6.15 -7.85
C LEU A 246 -35.19 -6.48 -6.49
N PHE A 247 -34.47 -7.17 -5.59
CA PHE A 247 -34.94 -7.45 -4.23
C PHE A 247 -35.14 -6.17 -3.40
N LEU A 248 -34.30 -5.15 -3.57
CA LEU A 248 -34.47 -3.85 -2.91
C LEU A 248 -35.72 -3.10 -3.42
N VAL A 249 -36.01 -3.20 -4.72
CA VAL A 249 -37.28 -2.68 -5.29
C VAL A 249 -38.48 -3.40 -4.69
N PHE A 250 -38.46 -4.74 -4.60
CA PHE A 250 -39.54 -5.49 -3.96
C PHE A 250 -39.64 -5.25 -2.45
N ALA A 251 -38.53 -5.00 -1.74
CA ALA A 251 -38.54 -4.69 -0.32
C ALA A 251 -39.35 -3.42 0.00
N ARG A 252 -39.36 -2.38 -0.86
CA ARG A 252 -40.22 -1.19 -0.64
C ARG A 252 -41.71 -1.47 -0.79
N LEU A 253 -42.08 -2.56 -1.49
CA LEU A 253 -43.46 -3.04 -1.57
C LEU A 253 -43.90 -3.81 -0.30
N ASN A 254 -43.03 -3.95 0.71
CA ASN A 254 -43.36 -4.57 1.99
C ASN A 254 -43.64 -3.46 3.03
N GLY A 255 -44.89 -3.36 3.46
CA GLY A 255 -45.39 -2.27 4.28
C GLY A 255 -46.90 -2.12 4.15
N LYS A 256 -47.43 -0.99 4.64
CA LYS A 256 -48.87 -0.70 4.66
C LYS A 256 -49.15 0.79 4.51
N ILE A 257 -50.32 1.10 3.96
CA ILE A 257 -50.85 2.46 3.91
C ILE A 257 -51.30 2.86 5.32
N VAL A 258 -50.89 4.03 5.78
CA VAL A 258 -51.26 4.59 7.09
C VAL A 258 -51.60 6.07 6.89
N PRO A 259 -52.66 6.60 7.52
CA PRO A 259 -52.89 8.04 7.53
C PRO A 259 -51.78 8.74 8.32
N ASP A 260 -51.17 9.75 7.71
CA ASP A 260 -50.16 10.62 8.31
C ASP A 260 -50.65 12.08 8.32
N HIS A 261 -50.20 12.85 9.30
CA HIS A 261 -50.67 14.22 9.54
C HIS A 261 -49.63 15.22 9.04
N HIS A 262 -49.87 15.83 7.88
CA HIS A 262 -48.86 16.70 7.26
C HIS A 262 -48.75 18.03 8.02
N GLY A 263 -47.64 18.21 8.73
CA GLY A 263 -47.34 19.35 9.60
C GLY A 263 -47.09 20.67 8.84
N SER A 264 -48.07 21.15 8.09
CA SER A 264 -48.09 22.48 7.46
C SER A 264 -49.49 22.87 6.95
N SER A 265 -50.25 21.92 6.38
CA SER A 265 -51.60 22.17 5.85
C SER A 265 -52.74 21.77 6.79
N GLY A 266 -52.48 20.88 7.76
CA GLY A 266 -53.52 20.33 8.64
C GLY A 266 -54.36 19.23 8.01
N GLU A 267 -53.98 18.75 6.82
CA GLU A 267 -54.65 17.66 6.11
C GLU A 267 -54.05 16.29 6.45
N TYR A 268 -54.91 15.27 6.49
CA TYR A 268 -54.52 13.88 6.62
C TYR A 268 -54.25 13.27 5.24
N ALA A 269 -53.05 12.74 5.02
CA ALA A 269 -52.64 12.12 3.78
C ALA A 269 -52.39 10.61 3.96
N CYS A 270 -52.73 9.81 2.96
CA CYS A 270 -52.48 8.37 2.97
C CYS A 270 -51.05 8.07 2.52
N VAL A 271 -50.15 7.79 3.47
CA VAL A 271 -48.72 7.63 3.21
C VAL A 271 -48.32 6.15 3.32
N TRP A 272 -47.38 5.72 2.48
CA TRP A 272 -46.80 4.38 2.59
C TRP A 272 -45.84 4.28 3.77
N LYS A 273 -46.10 3.33 4.68
CA LYS A 273 -45.24 3.03 5.82
C LYS A 273 -44.61 1.65 5.63
N GLU A 274 -43.32 1.64 5.28
CA GLU A 274 -42.51 0.43 5.15
C GLU A 274 -42.46 -0.35 6.47
N ASP A 275 -42.31 -1.68 6.39
CA ASP A 275 -42.17 -2.51 7.57
C ASP A 275 -40.84 -2.30 8.29
N LYS A 276 -40.82 -2.50 9.62
CA LYS A 276 -39.67 -2.23 10.50
C LYS A 276 -38.36 -2.92 10.09
N TRP A 277 -38.43 -4.02 9.35
CA TRP A 277 -37.27 -4.78 8.88
C TRP A 277 -36.69 -4.25 7.56
N VAL A 278 -37.46 -3.50 6.76
CA VAL A 278 -37.04 -3.04 5.43
C VAL A 278 -35.81 -2.11 5.50
N PRO A 279 -35.73 -1.09 6.38
CA PRO A 279 -34.52 -0.27 6.51
C PRO A 279 -33.27 -1.07 6.93
N ALA A 280 -33.44 -2.10 7.76
CA ALA A 280 -32.33 -2.98 8.17
C ALA A 280 -31.86 -3.88 7.02
N TYR A 281 -32.80 -4.38 6.19
CA TYR A 281 -32.46 -5.09 4.95
C TYR A 281 -31.74 -4.18 3.95
N TYR A 282 -32.17 -2.93 3.80
CA TYR A 282 -31.50 -1.92 2.98
C TYR A 282 -30.04 -1.71 3.41
N ALA A 283 -29.80 -1.53 4.72
CA ALA A 283 -28.44 -1.39 5.25
C ALA A 283 -27.58 -2.65 4.97
N LEU A 284 -28.14 -3.85 5.17
CA LEU A 284 -27.47 -5.11 4.87
C LEU A 284 -27.10 -5.23 3.38
N ALA A 285 -28.05 -4.99 2.47
CA ALA A 285 -27.84 -5.11 1.02
C ALA A 285 -26.86 -4.06 0.47
N ILE A 286 -26.90 -2.82 0.98
CA ILE A 286 -25.92 -1.80 0.61
C ILE A 286 -24.52 -2.22 1.12
N LEU A 287 -24.42 -2.72 2.35
CA LEU A 287 -23.14 -3.17 2.91
C LEU A 287 -22.55 -4.37 2.15
N THR A 288 -23.38 -5.35 1.74
CA THR A 288 -22.92 -6.49 0.94
C THR A 288 -22.52 -6.09 -0.47
N MET A 289 -23.23 -5.16 -1.11
CA MET A 289 -22.81 -4.60 -2.41
C MET A 289 -21.47 -3.87 -2.28
N LEU A 290 -21.30 -2.99 -1.28
CA LEU A 290 -20.05 -2.26 -1.05
C LEU A 290 -18.87 -3.17 -0.70
N TRP A 291 -19.07 -4.23 0.08
CA TRP A 291 -18.02 -5.20 0.39
C TRP A 291 -17.64 -6.01 -0.86
N SER A 292 -18.61 -6.56 -1.59
CA SER A 292 -18.34 -7.31 -2.83
C SER A 292 -17.71 -6.46 -3.93
N ALA A 293 -17.99 -5.14 -3.99
CA ALA A 293 -17.26 -4.21 -4.85
C ALA A 293 -15.76 -4.17 -4.51
N ALA A 294 -15.44 -4.03 -3.23
CA ALA A 294 -14.05 -3.99 -2.77
C ALA A 294 -13.34 -5.33 -3.01
N VAL A 295 -13.97 -6.46 -2.67
CA VAL A 295 -13.44 -7.81 -2.95
C VAL A 295 -13.20 -8.03 -4.45
N MET A 296 -14.05 -7.50 -5.33
CA MET A 296 -13.85 -7.60 -6.77
C MET A 296 -12.66 -6.78 -7.26
N VAL A 297 -12.47 -5.54 -6.77
CA VAL A 297 -11.33 -4.69 -7.13
C VAL A 297 -10.01 -5.32 -6.68
N GLU A 298 -9.91 -5.72 -5.41
CA GLU A 298 -8.70 -6.38 -4.90
C GLU A 298 -8.45 -7.75 -5.57
N GLY A 299 -9.52 -8.45 -5.96
CA GLY A 299 -9.44 -9.67 -6.77
C GLY A 299 -8.89 -9.43 -8.17
N GLN A 300 -9.19 -8.28 -8.80
CA GLN A 300 -8.61 -7.90 -10.10
C GLN A 300 -7.12 -7.60 -9.96
N VAL A 301 -6.71 -6.86 -8.91
CA VAL A 301 -5.29 -6.63 -8.59
C VAL A 301 -4.58 -7.97 -8.40
N TYR A 302 -5.10 -8.86 -7.53
CA TYR A 302 -4.52 -10.19 -7.30
C TYR A 302 -4.35 -11.01 -8.59
N VAL A 303 -5.32 -10.97 -9.51
CA VAL A 303 -5.26 -11.72 -10.78
C VAL A 303 -4.23 -11.13 -11.74
N ILE A 304 -4.05 -9.81 -11.79
CA ILE A 304 -2.93 -9.17 -12.53
C ILE A 304 -1.61 -9.59 -11.90
N SER A 305 -1.44 -9.35 -10.59
CA SER A 305 -0.18 -9.55 -9.89
C SER A 305 0.26 -11.02 -9.86
N GLY A 306 -0.69 -11.96 -9.74
CA GLY A 306 -0.44 -13.39 -9.84
C GLY A 306 -0.01 -13.84 -11.24
N THR A 307 -0.52 -13.19 -12.30
CA THR A 307 -0.20 -13.54 -13.70
C THR A 307 1.16 -12.98 -14.12
N ILE A 308 1.46 -11.73 -13.77
CA ILE A 308 2.74 -11.08 -14.09
C ILE A 308 3.89 -11.66 -13.27
N SER A 309 3.66 -12.04 -12.00
CA SER A 309 4.69 -12.75 -11.22
C SER A 309 4.98 -14.15 -11.75
N GLN A 310 3.99 -14.87 -12.29
CA GLN A 310 4.24 -16.11 -13.04
C GLN A 310 5.15 -15.86 -14.24
N TRP A 311 4.88 -14.84 -15.07
CA TRP A 311 5.75 -14.47 -16.20
C TRP A 311 7.17 -14.04 -15.78
N TYR A 312 7.30 -13.35 -14.64
CA TYR A 312 8.60 -12.88 -14.13
C TYR A 312 9.47 -14.04 -13.60
N PHE A 313 8.88 -14.99 -12.88
CA PHE A 313 9.57 -16.12 -12.25
C PHE A 313 9.50 -17.43 -13.08
N SER A 314 8.92 -17.42 -14.28
CA SER A 314 8.92 -18.57 -15.19
C SER A 314 10.18 -18.64 -16.05
N ASN A 315 10.77 -19.83 -16.12
CA ASN A 315 11.64 -20.21 -17.23
C ASN A 315 10.81 -20.23 -18.53
N GLU A 316 11.43 -19.90 -19.66
CA GLU A 316 10.70 -19.49 -20.88
C GLU A 316 10.02 -20.63 -21.66
N GLU A 317 10.17 -21.88 -21.20
CA GLU A 317 9.73 -23.09 -21.91
C GLU A 317 8.42 -23.71 -21.38
N ASP A 318 8.01 -23.42 -20.13
CA ASP A 318 7.05 -24.27 -19.39
C ASP A 318 5.58 -23.77 -19.32
N ASP A 319 5.34 -22.44 -19.36
CA ASP A 319 4.02 -21.88 -18.98
C ASP A 319 3.39 -20.99 -20.06
N THR A 320 2.28 -21.47 -20.65
CA THR A 320 1.50 -20.69 -21.61
C THR A 320 0.67 -19.61 -20.89
N PRO A 321 0.49 -18.39 -21.47
CA PRO A 321 -0.20 -17.29 -20.77
C PRO A 321 -1.66 -17.61 -20.40
N ARG A 322 -2.33 -18.48 -21.17
CA ARG A 322 -3.67 -18.99 -20.83
C ARG A 322 -3.68 -19.89 -19.58
N ARG A 323 -2.60 -20.65 -19.33
CA ARG A 323 -2.42 -21.49 -18.14
C ARG A 323 -2.14 -20.62 -16.91
N SER A 324 -1.24 -19.65 -17.04
CA SER A 324 -0.92 -18.66 -16.00
C SER A 324 -2.16 -17.90 -15.50
N ILE A 325 -2.93 -17.26 -16.40
CA ILE A 325 -4.15 -16.52 -16.04
C ILE A 325 -5.19 -17.43 -15.37
N ARG A 326 -5.32 -18.69 -15.82
CA ARG A 326 -6.24 -19.67 -15.20
C ARG A 326 -5.77 -20.12 -13.81
N LYS A 327 -4.46 -20.25 -13.58
CA LYS A 327 -3.87 -20.53 -12.25
C LYS A 327 -4.10 -19.34 -11.30
N SER A 328 -3.88 -18.11 -11.76
CA SER A 328 -4.18 -16.87 -11.02
C SER A 328 -5.64 -16.79 -10.59
N LEU A 329 -6.59 -17.01 -11.51
CA LEU A 329 -8.04 -17.02 -11.23
C LEU A 329 -8.44 -18.12 -10.23
N ARG A 330 -7.90 -19.35 -10.38
CA ARG A 330 -8.17 -20.46 -9.45
C ARG A 330 -7.63 -20.17 -8.04
N ASN A 331 -6.50 -19.48 -7.94
CA ASN A 331 -5.92 -19.10 -6.66
C ASN A 331 -6.72 -17.97 -5.99
N ALA A 332 -7.15 -16.97 -6.75
CA ALA A 332 -7.95 -15.84 -6.28
C ALA A 332 -9.34 -16.28 -5.74
N PHE A 333 -10.09 -17.05 -6.53
CA PHE A 333 -11.43 -17.54 -6.13
C PHE A 333 -11.39 -18.86 -5.32
N GLY A 334 -10.21 -19.27 -4.86
CA GLY A 334 -9.99 -20.51 -4.11
C GLY A 334 -9.11 -20.28 -2.87
N PRO A 335 -7.89 -20.84 -2.80
CA PRO A 335 -7.03 -20.75 -1.61
C PRO A 335 -6.84 -19.35 -0.98
N SER A 336 -6.76 -18.29 -1.78
CA SER A 336 -6.57 -16.91 -1.28
C SER A 336 -7.86 -16.08 -1.22
N ALA A 337 -9.04 -16.68 -1.42
CA ALA A 337 -10.30 -15.92 -1.43
C ALA A 337 -10.57 -15.22 -0.08
N GLY A 338 -10.21 -15.83 1.05
CA GLY A 338 -10.31 -15.20 2.38
C GLY A 338 -9.40 -13.97 2.52
N THR A 339 -8.18 -14.04 1.98
CA THR A 339 -7.20 -12.94 1.99
C THR A 339 -7.72 -11.72 1.21
N ILE A 340 -8.35 -11.96 0.05
CA ILE A 340 -8.99 -10.92 -0.76
C ILE A 340 -10.25 -10.38 -0.07
N CYS A 341 -11.05 -11.24 0.59
CA CYS A 341 -12.21 -10.82 1.38
C CYS A 341 -11.82 -9.91 2.56
N LEU A 342 -10.71 -10.21 3.24
CA LEU A 342 -10.18 -9.42 4.36
C LEU A 342 -9.61 -8.07 3.90
N SER A 343 -8.89 -8.03 2.78
CA SER A 343 -8.43 -6.78 2.18
C SER A 343 -9.60 -5.89 1.73
N GLY A 344 -10.59 -6.46 1.03
CA GLY A 344 -11.81 -5.75 0.66
C GLY A 344 -12.61 -5.24 1.88
N LEU A 345 -12.59 -5.98 3.00
CA LEU A 345 -13.19 -5.54 4.26
C LEU A 345 -12.41 -4.36 4.87
N LEU A 346 -11.07 -4.40 4.86
CA LEU A 346 -10.23 -3.33 5.38
C LEU A 346 -10.48 -2.02 4.61
N ILE A 347 -10.48 -2.06 3.28
CA ILE A 347 -10.82 -0.90 2.43
C ILE A 347 -12.23 -0.39 2.73
N LEU A 348 -13.21 -1.28 2.92
CA LEU A 348 -14.58 -0.90 3.26
C LEU A 348 -14.64 -0.14 4.60
N VAL A 349 -13.98 -0.67 5.65
CA VAL A 349 -13.89 -0.01 6.96
C VAL A 349 -13.19 1.35 6.82
N VAL A 350 -12.05 1.42 6.12
CA VAL A 350 -11.33 2.68 5.88
C VAL A 350 -12.21 3.72 5.18
N ARG A 351 -12.96 3.33 4.14
CA ARG A 351 -13.90 4.23 3.43
C ARG A 351 -15.04 4.71 4.33
N VAL A 352 -15.62 3.84 5.16
CA VAL A 352 -16.67 4.21 6.12
C VAL A 352 -16.12 5.17 7.19
N VAL A 353 -14.94 4.90 7.75
CA VAL A 353 -14.33 5.79 8.76
C VAL A 353 -14.02 7.17 8.16
N ARG A 354 -13.46 7.25 6.94
CA ARG A 354 -13.28 8.55 6.25
C ARG A 354 -14.61 9.29 6.08
N ALA A 355 -15.65 8.59 5.60
CA ALA A 355 -16.97 9.19 5.41
C ALA A 355 -17.56 9.75 6.71
N VAL A 356 -17.41 9.05 7.84
CA VAL A 356 -17.84 9.54 9.17
C VAL A 356 -17.02 10.76 9.62
N VAL A 357 -15.68 10.70 9.50
CA VAL A 357 -14.76 11.79 9.87
C VAL A 357 -15.01 13.05 9.03
N ASP A 358 -15.33 12.90 7.74
CA ASP A 358 -15.65 14.02 6.86
C ASP A 358 -17.09 14.53 7.03
N SER A 359 -18.02 13.72 7.56
CA SER A 359 -19.41 14.10 7.87
C SER A 359 -19.56 14.80 9.22
N ALA A 360 -18.71 14.50 10.20
CA ALA A 360 -18.64 15.21 11.50
C ALA A 360 -18.30 16.71 11.38
N ARG A 361 -18.01 17.18 10.16
CA ARG A 361 -17.88 18.58 9.73
C ARG A 361 -19.11 19.45 10.04
N GLN A 362 -20.32 18.88 10.11
CA GLN A 362 -21.55 19.64 9.88
C GLN A 362 -22.05 20.46 11.08
N GLU A 363 -21.70 20.11 12.31
CA GLU A 363 -22.34 20.67 13.53
C GLU A 363 -21.40 21.46 14.47
N ASP A 364 -20.08 21.31 14.35
CA ASP A 364 -19.13 21.81 15.34
C ASP A 364 -18.29 23.03 14.89
N ILE A 365 -17.93 23.88 15.86
CA ILE A 365 -17.15 25.10 15.68
C ILE A 365 -15.75 24.75 15.10
N PRO A 366 -15.18 25.52 14.14
CA PRO A 366 -13.89 25.21 13.51
C PRO A 366 -12.67 25.38 14.45
N GLY A 367 -12.52 24.44 15.39
CA GLY A 367 -11.38 24.35 16.29
C GLY A 367 -10.15 23.76 15.60
N MET A 368 -9.00 24.42 15.77
CA MET A 368 -7.69 23.97 15.25
C MET A 368 -7.36 22.51 15.61
N PHE A 369 -7.77 22.05 16.79
CA PHE A 369 -7.61 20.65 17.23
C PHE A 369 -8.35 19.64 16.32
N ASN A 370 -9.59 19.94 15.93
CA ASN A 370 -10.38 19.06 15.05
C ASN A 370 -9.75 18.98 13.65
N LEU A 371 -9.25 20.12 13.12
CA LEU A 371 -8.50 20.15 11.86
C LEU A 371 -7.22 19.29 11.91
N ILE A 372 -6.46 19.37 13.00
CA ILE A 372 -5.25 18.54 13.19
C ILE A 372 -5.62 17.06 13.31
N LEU A 373 -6.62 16.71 14.12
CA LEU A 373 -7.07 15.33 14.30
C LEU A 373 -7.54 14.72 12.97
N ARG A 374 -8.36 15.44 12.20
CA ARG A 374 -8.82 15.02 10.87
C ARG A 374 -7.67 14.85 9.88
N CYS A 375 -6.66 15.73 9.91
CA CYS A 375 -5.46 15.60 9.09
C CYS A 375 -4.68 14.32 9.44
N CYS A 376 -4.44 14.07 10.73
CA CYS A 376 -3.75 12.87 11.21
C CYS A 376 -4.52 11.59 10.84
N VAL A 377 -5.84 11.55 11.07
CA VAL A 377 -6.68 10.38 10.76
C VAL A 377 -6.74 10.12 9.26
N ASN A 378 -6.96 11.13 8.42
CA ASN A 378 -6.99 10.93 6.96
C ASN A 378 -5.61 10.54 6.40
N THR A 379 -4.50 11.02 7.00
CA THR A 379 -3.13 10.60 6.64
C THR A 379 -2.87 9.15 7.03
N PHE A 380 -3.25 8.73 8.24
CA PHE A 380 -3.16 7.34 8.69
C PHE A 380 -3.98 6.40 7.80
N LEU A 381 -5.23 6.75 7.53
CA LEU A 381 -6.12 5.97 6.67
C LEU A 381 -5.59 5.90 5.23
N ALA A 382 -4.88 6.92 4.73
CA ALA A 382 -4.22 6.87 3.41
C ALA A 382 -3.03 5.90 3.40
N ALA A 383 -2.25 5.83 4.48
CA ALA A 383 -1.15 4.85 4.61
C ALA A 383 -1.67 3.40 4.70
N VAL A 384 -2.84 3.18 5.33
CA VAL A 384 -3.52 1.87 5.35
C VAL A 384 -3.92 1.43 3.94
N ASP A 385 -4.59 2.27 3.15
CA ASP A 385 -4.96 1.95 1.75
C ASP A 385 -3.72 1.68 0.89
N TYR A 386 -2.67 2.50 1.01
CA TYR A 386 -1.42 2.32 0.29
C TYR A 386 -0.78 0.96 0.62
N LEU A 387 -0.66 0.64 1.91
CA LEU A 387 -0.09 -0.64 2.35
C LEU A 387 -0.93 -1.83 1.87
N ASN A 388 -2.27 -1.71 1.87
CA ASN A 388 -3.17 -2.76 1.39
C ASN A 388 -2.92 -3.10 -0.09
N LYS A 389 -2.82 -2.09 -0.96
CA LYS A 389 -2.54 -2.25 -2.41
C LYS A 389 -1.32 -3.17 -2.63
N PHE A 390 -0.18 -2.81 -2.04
CA PHE A 390 1.04 -3.62 -2.12
C PHE A 390 0.90 -4.98 -1.42
N ALA A 391 0.17 -5.07 -0.30
CA ALA A 391 -0.03 -6.34 0.43
C ALA A 391 -0.82 -7.38 -0.37
N ILE A 392 -1.79 -6.97 -1.20
CA ILE A 392 -2.49 -7.87 -2.12
C ILE A 392 -1.61 -8.30 -3.30
N THR A 393 -0.85 -7.38 -3.91
CA THR A 393 0.20 -7.73 -4.89
C THR A 393 1.19 -8.75 -4.31
N PHE A 394 1.59 -8.58 -3.05
CA PHE A 394 2.47 -9.49 -2.34
C PHE A 394 1.83 -10.87 -2.06
N ALA A 395 0.58 -10.89 -1.60
CA ALA A 395 -0.17 -12.14 -1.39
C ALA A 395 -0.40 -12.93 -2.69
N ALA A 396 -0.51 -12.24 -3.84
CA ALA A 396 -0.57 -12.89 -5.15
C ALA A 396 0.75 -13.56 -5.54
N ILE A 397 1.90 -12.97 -5.17
CA ILE A 397 3.25 -13.53 -5.40
C ILE A 397 3.51 -14.75 -4.50
N THR A 398 3.31 -14.62 -3.19
CA THR A 398 3.71 -15.65 -2.20
C THR A 398 2.62 -16.69 -1.90
N GLY A 399 1.34 -16.33 -2.02
CA GLY A 399 0.22 -17.15 -1.53
C GLY A 399 0.03 -17.12 -0.01
N GLU A 400 0.65 -16.17 0.70
CA GLU A 400 0.55 -16.05 2.15
C GLU A 400 -0.70 -15.28 2.64
N ALA A 401 -1.08 -15.55 3.90
CA ALA A 401 -2.21 -14.90 4.58
C ALA A 401 -2.04 -13.38 4.68
N TYR A 402 -3.15 -12.64 4.76
CA TYR A 402 -3.15 -11.18 4.65
C TYR A 402 -2.14 -10.48 5.58
N CYS A 403 -2.19 -10.79 6.89
CA CYS A 403 -1.31 -10.14 7.87
C CYS A 403 0.18 -10.51 7.71
N SER A 404 0.47 -11.69 7.16
CA SER A 404 1.83 -12.12 6.82
C SER A 404 2.36 -11.32 5.62
N SER A 405 1.57 -11.26 4.55
CA SER A 405 1.86 -10.50 3.33
C SER A 405 1.99 -8.99 3.61
N ALA A 406 1.17 -8.41 4.48
CA ALA A 406 1.28 -7.03 4.92
C ALA A 406 2.56 -6.75 5.72
N LYS A 407 2.97 -7.65 6.63
CA LYS A 407 4.23 -7.55 7.38
C LYS A 407 5.46 -7.63 6.45
N MET A 408 5.46 -8.56 5.50
CA MET A 408 6.53 -8.71 4.51
C MET A 408 6.62 -7.49 3.59
N THR A 409 5.46 -6.97 3.15
CA THR A 409 5.33 -5.73 2.38
C THR A 409 5.92 -4.54 3.15
N TYR A 410 5.62 -4.41 4.44
CA TYR A 410 6.17 -3.33 5.27
C TYR A 410 7.70 -3.36 5.32
N GLU A 411 8.34 -4.51 5.58
CA GLU A 411 9.80 -4.57 5.63
C GLU A 411 10.47 -4.26 4.28
N LEU A 412 9.82 -4.62 3.15
CA LEU A 412 10.27 -4.25 1.80
C LEU A 412 10.11 -2.75 1.54
N LEU A 413 8.94 -2.18 1.85
CA LEU A 413 8.69 -0.74 1.75
C LEU A 413 9.64 0.05 2.66
N LYS A 414 9.84 -0.36 3.90
CA LYS A 414 10.74 0.27 4.88
C LYS A 414 12.19 0.42 4.41
N ARG A 415 12.63 -0.43 3.47
CA ARG A 415 13.94 -0.34 2.80
C ARG A 415 13.92 0.52 1.54
N ASN A 416 12.79 0.60 0.84
CA ASN A 416 12.70 1.06 -0.55
C ASN A 416 11.57 2.09 -0.83
N LEU A 417 10.93 2.66 0.19
CA LEU A 417 9.68 3.44 0.09
C LEU A 417 9.76 4.57 -0.95
N LEU A 418 10.90 5.27 -0.98
CA LEU A 418 11.13 6.39 -1.90
C LEU A 418 11.09 5.92 -3.37
N SER A 419 11.70 4.77 -3.71
CA SER A 419 11.62 4.23 -5.08
C SER A 419 10.23 3.71 -5.41
N THR A 420 9.50 3.14 -4.45
CA THR A 420 8.11 2.68 -4.66
C THR A 420 7.19 3.87 -5.02
N VAL A 421 7.10 4.86 -4.12
CA VAL A 421 6.24 6.04 -4.28
C VAL A 421 6.61 6.82 -5.55
N PHE A 422 7.90 6.85 -5.90
CA PHE A 422 8.42 7.45 -7.12
C PHE A 422 7.89 6.77 -8.40
N VAL A 423 7.98 5.43 -8.48
CA VAL A 423 7.52 4.67 -9.66
C VAL A 423 6.03 4.89 -9.88
N GLU A 424 5.23 4.72 -8.84
CA GLU A 424 3.78 4.91 -8.87
C GLU A 424 3.40 6.35 -9.26
N THR A 425 3.98 7.36 -8.59
CA THR A 425 3.58 8.76 -8.78
C THR A 425 3.89 9.31 -10.17
N ILE A 426 4.94 8.83 -10.84
CA ILE A 426 5.33 9.36 -12.16
C ILE A 426 4.74 8.54 -13.31
N SER A 427 4.68 7.21 -13.19
CA SER A 427 4.12 6.36 -14.25
C SER A 427 2.61 6.60 -14.45
N THR A 428 1.82 6.60 -13.36
CA THR A 428 0.38 6.94 -13.38
C THR A 428 0.11 8.26 -14.12
N ARG A 429 0.86 9.32 -13.82
CA ARG A 429 0.67 10.66 -14.40
C ARG A 429 1.04 10.71 -15.88
N LEU A 430 2.14 10.07 -16.30
CA LEU A 430 2.52 9.97 -17.71
C LEU A 430 1.48 9.18 -18.50
N LEU A 431 1.04 8.03 -18.00
CA LEU A 431 0.04 7.18 -18.64
C LEU A 431 -1.34 7.88 -18.75
N ALA A 432 -1.81 8.51 -17.67
CA ALA A 432 -3.04 9.32 -17.68
C ALA A 432 -2.98 10.47 -18.69
N GLY A 433 -1.82 11.14 -18.80
CA GLY A 433 -1.57 12.14 -19.84
C GLY A 433 -1.71 11.55 -21.25
N ILE A 434 -1.04 10.43 -21.53
CA ILE A 434 -1.06 9.77 -22.86
C ILE A 434 -2.49 9.46 -23.30
N ALA A 435 -3.34 8.93 -22.41
CA ALA A 435 -4.76 8.72 -22.71
C ALA A 435 -5.55 10.01 -22.95
N PHE A 436 -5.27 11.08 -22.20
CA PHE A 436 -5.92 12.38 -22.44
C PHE A 436 -5.60 12.94 -23.83
N VAL A 437 -4.33 12.86 -24.28
CA VAL A 437 -3.96 13.34 -25.64
C VAL A 437 -4.55 12.44 -26.72
N VAL A 438 -4.43 11.11 -26.59
CA VAL A 438 -4.99 10.16 -27.58
C VAL A 438 -6.52 10.32 -27.70
N SER A 439 -7.23 10.47 -26.58
CA SER A 439 -8.69 10.70 -26.60
C SER A 439 -9.06 12.08 -27.16
N ALA A 440 -8.31 13.14 -26.87
CA ALA A 440 -8.57 14.47 -27.43
C ALA A 440 -8.35 14.51 -28.95
N ILE A 441 -7.30 13.87 -29.47
CA ILE A 441 -7.08 13.70 -30.92
C ILE A 441 -8.26 12.94 -31.53
N TYR A 442 -8.68 11.84 -30.91
CA TYR A 442 -9.85 11.09 -31.35
C TYR A 442 -11.14 11.93 -31.36
N ALA A 443 -11.37 12.76 -30.34
CA ALA A 443 -12.54 13.64 -30.28
C ALA A 443 -12.58 14.66 -31.43
N ILE A 444 -11.43 15.23 -31.81
CA ILE A 444 -11.32 16.14 -32.96
C ILE A 444 -11.67 15.40 -34.26
N VAL A 445 -11.10 14.21 -34.47
CA VAL A 445 -11.37 13.37 -35.66
C VAL A 445 -12.84 12.93 -35.72
N ALA A 446 -13.40 12.47 -34.60
CA ALA A 446 -14.81 12.09 -34.50
C ALA A 446 -15.76 13.28 -34.77
N CYS A 447 -15.42 14.48 -34.28
CA CYS A 447 -16.18 15.69 -34.56
C CYS A 447 -16.22 16.01 -36.06
N ALA A 448 -15.06 15.98 -36.73
CA ALA A 448 -14.95 16.26 -38.16
C ALA A 448 -15.74 15.24 -39.01
N ILE A 449 -15.63 13.94 -38.69
CA ILE A 449 -16.39 12.88 -39.37
C ILE A 449 -17.90 13.07 -39.15
N LEU A 450 -18.35 13.39 -37.93
CA LEU A 450 -19.77 13.57 -37.65
C LEU A 450 -20.35 14.84 -38.28
N GLN A 451 -19.57 15.92 -38.42
CA GLN A 451 -19.98 17.11 -39.18
C GLN A 451 -20.10 16.82 -40.69
N ALA A 452 -19.24 15.96 -41.24
CA ALA A 452 -19.30 15.55 -42.65
C ALA A 452 -20.46 14.58 -42.94
N VAL A 453 -20.77 13.66 -42.02
CA VAL A 453 -21.77 12.58 -42.22
C VAL A 453 -23.17 12.95 -41.71
N SER A 454 -23.30 13.82 -40.70
CA SER A 454 -24.58 14.07 -40.03
C SER A 454 -24.92 15.56 -39.92
N HIS A 455 -26.03 15.96 -40.54
CA HIS A 455 -26.50 17.35 -40.59
C HIS A 455 -27.20 17.80 -39.27
N LEU A 456 -26.70 17.32 -38.12
CA LEU A 456 -27.29 17.49 -36.78
C LEU A 456 -26.97 18.84 -36.12
N GLY A 457 -26.14 19.68 -36.74
CA GLY A 457 -25.77 21.00 -36.25
C GLY A 457 -25.13 20.94 -34.86
N VAL A 458 -25.57 21.81 -33.94
CA VAL A 458 -25.04 21.92 -32.57
C VAL A 458 -25.13 20.59 -31.78
N LYS A 459 -26.08 19.72 -32.10
CA LYS A 459 -26.25 18.43 -31.40
C LYS A 459 -25.07 17.46 -31.64
N THR A 460 -24.30 17.69 -32.70
CA THR A 460 -23.06 16.95 -33.01
C THR A 460 -22.04 17.04 -31.88
N TYR A 461 -21.88 18.21 -31.25
CA TYR A 461 -20.93 18.39 -30.15
C TYR A 461 -21.27 17.51 -28.93
N LEU A 462 -22.56 17.36 -28.59
CA LEU A 462 -23.01 16.49 -27.50
C LEU A 462 -22.64 15.02 -27.78
N VAL A 463 -22.89 14.56 -29.01
CA VAL A 463 -22.55 13.20 -29.45
C VAL A 463 -21.03 12.97 -29.43
N THR A 464 -20.24 13.94 -29.91
CA THR A 464 -18.76 13.90 -29.82
C THR A 464 -18.26 13.85 -28.37
N VAL A 465 -18.84 14.63 -27.45
CA VAL A 465 -18.44 14.61 -26.03
C VAL A 465 -18.77 13.26 -25.39
N ALA A 466 -19.92 12.66 -25.68
CA ALA A 466 -20.26 11.32 -25.20
C ALA A 466 -19.29 10.24 -25.74
N ALA A 467 -18.94 10.33 -27.03
CA ALA A 467 -17.94 9.48 -27.67
C ALA A 467 -16.53 9.63 -27.06
N TRP A 468 -16.12 10.87 -26.74
CA TRP A 468 -14.85 11.18 -26.09
C TRP A 468 -14.78 10.62 -24.66
N LEU A 469 -15.82 10.83 -23.86
CA LEU A 469 -15.92 10.31 -22.50
C LEU A 469 -15.86 8.77 -22.47
N LEU A 470 -16.54 8.10 -23.42
CA LEU A 470 -16.48 6.64 -23.54
C LEU A 470 -15.06 6.15 -23.88
N LEU A 471 -14.35 6.81 -24.80
CA LEU A 471 -12.95 6.45 -25.08
C LEU A 471 -12.02 6.73 -23.89
N ILE A 472 -12.25 7.81 -23.13
CA ILE A 472 -11.53 8.06 -21.87
C ILE A 472 -11.74 6.92 -20.87
N VAL A 473 -12.96 6.41 -20.72
CA VAL A 473 -13.23 5.27 -19.81
C VAL A 473 -12.47 4.02 -20.24
N VAL A 474 -12.44 3.70 -21.54
CA VAL A 474 -11.71 2.52 -22.05
C VAL A 474 -10.18 2.69 -21.91
N LEU A 475 -9.65 3.90 -22.17
CA LEU A 475 -8.23 4.18 -21.98
C LEU A 475 -7.83 4.24 -20.50
N ALA A 476 -8.71 4.73 -19.61
CA ALA A 476 -8.50 4.70 -18.16
C ALA A 476 -8.46 3.25 -17.64
N PHE A 477 -9.30 2.36 -18.18
CA PHE A 477 -9.19 0.92 -17.91
C PHE A 477 -7.85 0.34 -18.41
N PHE A 478 -7.41 0.69 -19.63
CA PHE A 478 -6.10 0.28 -20.14
C PHE A 478 -4.94 0.73 -19.23
N ILE A 479 -4.96 1.99 -18.78
CA ILE A 479 -3.98 2.53 -17.82
C ILE A 479 -4.03 1.77 -16.49
N HIS A 480 -5.23 1.50 -15.96
CA HIS A 480 -5.40 0.76 -14.71
C HIS A 480 -4.77 -0.63 -14.78
N VAL A 481 -4.95 -1.36 -15.89
CA VAL A 481 -4.26 -2.65 -16.07
C VAL A 481 -2.74 -2.46 -16.08
N LEU A 482 -2.22 -1.49 -16.85
CA LEU A 482 -0.78 -1.26 -16.98
C LEU A 482 -0.11 -0.75 -15.69
N ASP A 483 -0.79 0.05 -14.86
CA ASP A 483 -0.29 0.51 -13.56
C ASP A 483 -0.06 -0.65 -12.59
N ASN A 484 -1.04 -1.55 -12.47
CA ASN A 484 -0.92 -2.77 -11.66
C ASN A 484 0.19 -3.71 -12.18
N VAL A 485 0.45 -3.73 -13.49
CA VAL A 485 1.61 -4.45 -14.07
C VAL A 485 2.93 -3.79 -13.65
N ILE A 486 3.06 -2.46 -13.76
CA ILE A 486 4.25 -1.70 -13.34
C ILE A 486 4.57 -1.93 -11.85
N GLU A 487 3.54 -1.89 -11.00
CA GLU A 487 3.65 -2.21 -9.57
C GLU A 487 4.12 -3.66 -9.35
N THR A 488 3.50 -4.63 -10.02
CA THR A 488 3.88 -6.04 -9.86
C THR A 488 5.33 -6.29 -10.27
N VAL A 489 5.76 -5.74 -11.41
CA VAL A 489 7.15 -5.87 -11.88
C VAL A 489 8.12 -5.21 -10.88
N TYR A 490 7.76 -4.06 -10.29
CA TYR A 490 8.54 -3.44 -9.23
C TYR A 490 8.67 -4.34 -7.99
N VAL A 491 7.57 -4.94 -7.52
CA VAL A 491 7.60 -5.83 -6.34
C VAL A 491 8.38 -7.11 -6.64
N CYS A 492 8.24 -7.71 -7.83
CA CYS A 492 9.01 -8.89 -8.23
C CYS A 492 10.52 -8.59 -8.26
N TYR A 493 10.93 -7.49 -8.91
CA TYR A 493 12.32 -7.02 -8.90
C TYR A 493 12.84 -6.73 -7.48
N ALA A 494 12.02 -6.12 -6.62
CA ALA A 494 12.43 -5.82 -5.24
C ALA A 494 12.67 -7.10 -4.42
N ILE A 495 11.87 -8.14 -4.64
CA ILE A 495 12.06 -9.47 -4.03
C ILE A 495 13.34 -10.14 -4.57
N ASP A 496 13.54 -10.12 -5.89
CA ASP A 496 14.69 -10.74 -6.56
C ASP A 496 16.02 -10.11 -6.11
N ARG A 497 16.06 -8.77 -6.01
CA ARG A 497 17.20 -8.02 -5.50
C ARG A 497 17.47 -8.23 -4.01
N ASP A 498 16.44 -8.31 -3.16
CA ASP A 498 16.62 -8.64 -1.73
C ASP A 498 17.12 -10.10 -1.52
N ARG A 499 17.02 -10.97 -2.54
CA ARG A 499 17.62 -12.31 -2.59
C ARG A 499 19.03 -12.37 -3.18
N GLY A 500 19.43 -11.35 -3.95
CA GLY A 500 20.64 -11.39 -4.78
C GLY A 500 20.51 -12.31 -6.01
N ALA A 501 19.29 -12.55 -6.48
CA ALA A 501 18.99 -13.33 -7.69
C ALA A 501 18.56 -12.41 -8.86
N VAL A 502 18.59 -12.96 -10.07
CA VAL A 502 18.22 -12.26 -11.32
C VAL A 502 17.44 -13.24 -12.21
N CYS A 503 16.11 -13.24 -12.13
CA CYS A 503 15.24 -14.06 -12.98
C CYS A 503 15.00 -13.44 -14.37
N LYS A 504 14.97 -12.10 -14.46
CA LYS A 504 14.93 -11.35 -15.74
C LYS A 504 15.94 -10.20 -15.71
N GLN A 505 16.89 -10.23 -16.64
CA GLN A 505 18.00 -9.27 -16.71
C GLN A 505 17.53 -7.90 -17.22
N ASP A 506 16.72 -7.85 -18.27
CA ASP A 506 16.17 -6.60 -18.84
C ASP A 506 15.46 -5.73 -17.79
N VAL A 507 14.74 -6.37 -16.86
CA VAL A 507 14.10 -5.69 -15.73
C VAL A 507 15.14 -5.15 -14.75
N HIS A 508 16.19 -5.91 -14.45
CA HIS A 508 17.27 -5.47 -13.57
C HIS A 508 18.03 -4.27 -14.14
N GLU A 509 18.39 -4.29 -15.43
CA GLU A 509 19.08 -3.20 -16.11
C GLU A 509 18.28 -1.88 -16.10
N VAL A 510 16.96 -1.97 -16.13
CA VAL A 510 16.08 -0.80 -15.98
C VAL A 510 15.94 -0.36 -14.52
N TYR A 511 15.58 -1.28 -13.61
CA TYR A 511 15.18 -0.94 -12.25
C TYR A 511 16.37 -0.69 -11.30
N VAL A 512 17.59 -1.09 -11.64
CA VAL A 512 18.82 -0.76 -10.86
C VAL A 512 19.09 0.75 -10.78
N HIS A 513 18.59 1.52 -11.76
CA HIS A 513 18.73 2.98 -11.80
C HIS A 513 17.76 3.73 -10.87
N LEU A 514 16.87 3.03 -10.14
CA LEU A 514 15.95 3.67 -9.20
C LEU A 514 16.67 4.27 -7.99
N PRO A 515 16.23 5.44 -7.48
CA PRO A 515 16.85 6.08 -6.32
C PRO A 515 16.58 5.29 -5.04
N ILE A 516 17.56 4.50 -4.60
CA ILE A 516 17.51 3.73 -3.35
C ILE A 516 17.32 4.67 -2.15
N SER A 517 16.39 4.32 -1.26
CA SER A 517 16.02 5.11 -0.08
C SER A 517 17.10 5.11 1.01
N ARG A 518 18.19 5.86 0.82
CA ARG A 518 19.29 5.95 1.78
C ARG A 518 18.90 6.64 3.09
N ASN A 519 18.63 5.82 4.11
CA ASN A 519 18.71 6.09 5.56
C ASN A 519 17.94 7.28 6.15
N HIS A 520 17.08 7.98 5.40
CA HIS A 520 16.24 9.03 5.97
C HIS A 520 15.00 8.45 6.64
N ARG A 521 14.96 8.49 7.98
CA ARG A 521 13.76 8.21 8.79
C ARG A 521 12.73 9.32 8.57
N SER A 522 12.01 9.26 7.45
CA SER A 522 10.90 10.17 7.17
C SER A 522 9.78 9.96 8.19
N SER A 523 9.06 11.03 8.57
CA SER A 523 7.85 10.95 9.39
C SER A 523 6.78 10.01 8.79
N LEU A 524 6.76 9.94 7.46
CA LEU A 524 5.96 9.03 6.65
C LEU A 524 6.18 7.56 7.04
N MET A 525 7.42 7.16 7.32
CA MET A 525 7.76 5.80 7.79
C MET A 525 7.04 5.42 9.09
N THR A 526 6.95 6.36 10.04
CA THR A 526 6.29 6.14 11.33
C THR A 526 4.79 5.96 11.18
N VAL A 527 4.15 6.64 10.22
CA VAL A 527 2.73 6.44 9.91
C VAL A 527 2.49 5.03 9.35
N PHE A 528 3.39 4.53 8.49
CA PHE A 528 3.34 3.13 8.02
C PHE A 528 3.55 2.12 9.15
N GLU A 529 4.48 2.37 10.08
CA GLU A 529 4.70 1.50 11.25
C GLU A 529 3.42 1.36 12.10
N TYR A 530 2.70 2.46 12.35
CA TYR A 530 1.40 2.40 13.02
C TYR A 530 0.30 1.74 12.19
N ALA A 531 0.25 1.95 10.87
CA ALA A 531 -0.73 1.29 9.98
C ALA A 531 -0.57 -0.24 10.00
N VAL A 532 0.68 -0.73 9.97
CA VAL A 532 1.04 -2.14 10.06
C VAL A 532 0.67 -2.72 11.42
N LEU A 533 1.00 -2.03 12.51
CA LEU A 533 0.63 -2.45 13.86
C LEU A 533 -0.89 -2.56 14.02
N CYS A 534 -1.65 -1.63 13.43
CA CYS A 534 -3.12 -1.66 13.44
C CYS A 534 -3.67 -2.90 12.69
N ILE A 535 -3.17 -3.18 11.48
CA ILE A 535 -3.54 -4.38 10.71
C ILE A 535 -3.15 -5.67 11.44
N MET A 536 -1.94 -5.74 12.01
CA MET A 536 -1.48 -6.91 12.75
C MET A 536 -2.23 -7.13 14.06
N SER A 537 -2.83 -6.10 14.64
CA SER A 537 -3.70 -6.18 15.82
C SER A 537 -5.08 -6.80 15.53
N CYS A 538 -5.44 -7.03 14.25
CA CYS A 538 -6.71 -7.65 13.85
C CYS A 538 -6.67 -9.19 13.80
N HIS A 539 -5.63 -9.85 14.34
CA HIS A 539 -5.64 -11.31 14.46
C HIS A 539 -6.76 -11.76 15.41
N PRO A 540 -7.59 -12.77 15.06
CA PRO A 540 -8.61 -13.27 15.96
C PRO A 540 -7.99 -13.79 17.26
N VAL A 541 -8.59 -13.39 18.38
CA VAL A 541 -8.27 -13.91 19.72
C VAL A 541 -8.63 -15.39 19.76
N HIS A 542 -7.64 -16.25 19.95
CA HIS A 542 -7.89 -17.63 20.35
C HIS A 542 -8.53 -17.62 21.75
N PHE A 543 -9.79 -18.03 21.84
CA PHE A 543 -10.51 -18.13 23.10
C PHE A 543 -10.09 -19.40 23.84
N GLU A 544 -8.94 -19.33 24.51
CA GLU A 544 -8.40 -20.42 25.33
C GLU A 544 -8.42 -20.00 26.82
N PRO A 545 -9.23 -20.66 27.68
CA PRO A 545 -9.61 -20.10 28.97
C PRO A 545 -8.63 -20.47 30.10
N LEU A 546 -7.48 -19.77 30.20
CA LEU A 546 -6.58 -19.91 31.36
C LEU A 546 -6.26 -18.58 32.07
N SER A 547 -6.49 -18.60 33.39
CA SER A 547 -5.83 -17.86 34.48
C SER A 547 -5.29 -16.44 34.21
N THR A 548 -5.92 -15.46 34.86
CA THR A 548 -5.47 -14.07 34.98
C THR A 548 -4.04 -13.90 35.53
N PRO A 549 -3.16 -13.16 34.85
CA PRO A 549 -2.04 -12.44 35.46
C PRO A 549 -2.39 -10.96 35.67
N THR A 550 -2.14 -10.43 36.87
CA THR A 550 -2.42 -9.02 37.22
C THR A 550 -1.40 -8.06 36.62
N PHE A 551 -1.66 -7.56 35.42
CA PHE A 551 -0.82 -6.52 34.81
C PHE A 551 -0.94 -5.18 35.54
N LYS A 552 0.17 -4.75 36.15
CA LYS A 552 0.31 -3.48 36.86
C LYS A 552 0.63 -2.38 35.86
N ALA A 553 -0.29 -1.43 35.67
CA ALA A 553 -0.14 -0.38 34.67
C ALA A 553 0.88 0.70 35.09
N GLU A 554 1.96 0.87 34.32
CA GLU A 554 2.87 2.02 34.42
C GLU A 554 2.55 3.05 33.32
N PRO A 555 2.32 4.34 33.66
CA PRO A 555 1.95 5.36 32.67
C PRO A 555 3.18 5.97 32.00
N LEU A 556 3.51 5.51 30.79
CA LEU A 556 4.58 6.07 29.95
C LEU A 556 4.16 7.41 29.29
N CYS A 557 4.11 8.48 30.10
CA CYS A 557 3.90 9.84 29.61
C CYS A 557 5.12 10.38 28.85
N THR A 558 5.19 10.16 27.53
CA THR A 558 6.21 10.77 26.67
C THR A 558 5.95 12.26 26.47
N VAL A 559 6.48 13.09 27.37
CA VAL A 559 6.53 14.54 27.19
C VAL A 559 7.59 14.89 26.15
N MET A 560 7.17 15.40 24.99
CA MET A 560 8.09 15.96 24.00
C MET A 560 8.69 17.27 24.54
N TYR A 561 9.98 17.24 24.90
CA TYR A 561 10.76 18.44 25.13
C TYR A 561 10.98 19.18 23.80
N VAL A 562 10.43 20.38 23.68
CA VAL A 562 10.76 21.32 22.59
C VAL A 562 11.98 22.12 23.04
N GLU A 563 13.15 21.79 22.50
CA GLU A 563 14.40 22.48 22.80
C GLU A 563 14.44 23.86 22.12
N ASN A 564 13.90 24.85 22.83
CA ASN A 564 13.72 26.21 22.32
C ASN A 564 15.01 27.01 22.52
N ARG A 565 15.75 27.29 21.43
CA ARG A 565 17.04 27.99 21.51
C ARG A 565 16.87 29.41 22.06
N GLU A 566 17.77 29.78 22.96
CA GLU A 566 17.92 31.15 23.45
C GLU A 566 18.21 32.12 22.30
N LYS A 567 17.51 33.25 22.30
CA LYS A 567 17.96 34.50 21.68
C LYS A 567 17.63 35.65 22.62
N GLU A 568 18.64 36.42 22.98
CA GLU A 568 18.47 37.63 23.79
C GLU A 568 17.51 38.61 23.10
N ILE A 569 16.47 39.03 23.82
CA ILE A 569 15.74 40.26 23.51
C ILE A 569 15.76 41.13 24.76
N ARG A 570 16.27 42.36 24.57
CA ARG A 570 16.60 43.30 25.64
C ARG A 570 15.34 43.90 26.25
N VAL A 571 15.24 43.89 27.58
CA VAL A 571 14.10 44.47 28.30
C VAL A 571 14.16 46.00 28.29
N THR A 572 13.08 46.65 27.90
CA THR A 572 12.85 48.11 28.04
C THR A 572 11.45 48.35 28.61
N PRO A 573 11.29 48.88 29.84
CA PRO A 573 9.99 49.07 30.47
C PRO A 573 9.42 50.49 30.28
N LEU A 574 8.12 50.59 29.95
CA LEU A 574 7.18 51.75 30.02
C LEU A 574 5.93 51.33 29.19
N SER A 575 4.67 51.58 29.54
CA SER A 575 4.01 52.09 30.75
C SER A 575 2.57 51.48 30.82
N PRO A 576 1.79 51.58 31.93
CA PRO A 576 0.52 50.85 32.10
C PRO A 576 -0.72 51.63 31.63
N ASN A 577 -1.88 50.95 31.47
CA ASN A 577 -3.19 51.41 31.99
C ASN A 577 -4.40 50.49 31.68
N TRP A 578 -5.52 50.77 32.38
CA TRP A 578 -6.94 50.41 32.10
C TRP A 578 -7.50 49.00 32.42
N THR A 579 -7.71 48.79 33.73
CA THR A 579 -9.01 48.42 34.37
C THR A 579 -9.80 47.17 33.97
N VAL A 580 -10.05 46.33 34.99
CA VAL A 580 -11.16 45.35 35.07
C VAL A 580 -12.52 46.02 35.26
N ARG A 581 -13.60 45.49 34.66
CA ARG A 581 -14.98 45.68 35.18
C ARG A 581 -15.86 44.44 34.98
N PHE A 582 -16.79 44.20 35.90
CA PHE A 582 -17.40 42.87 36.13
C PHE A 582 -18.89 43.01 36.50
N VAL A 583 -19.82 42.65 35.59
CA VAL A 583 -21.28 42.48 35.80
C VAL A 583 -21.78 41.47 34.74
N ARG A 584 -22.55 40.38 34.93
CA ARG A 584 -23.29 39.72 36.04
C ARG A 584 -24.84 39.81 35.99
N GLY A 585 -25.44 38.72 35.49
CA GLY A 585 -26.84 38.25 35.65
C GLY A 585 -26.89 36.80 35.12
N ILE A 586 -27.45 35.74 35.73
CA ILE A 586 -28.57 35.57 36.70
C ILE A 586 -29.88 36.05 36.04
N LEU A 587 -30.84 35.21 35.64
CA LEU A 587 -31.69 34.23 36.37
C LEU A 587 -32.05 32.98 35.46
N VAL A 588 -32.61 31.83 35.89
CA VAL A 588 -32.70 31.09 37.20
C VAL A 588 -33.26 29.64 37.00
N ARG A 589 -33.04 28.75 38.00
CA ARG A 589 -33.81 27.56 38.55
C ARG A 589 -35.05 26.95 37.79
N ARG A 590 -35.45 25.67 37.99
CA ARG A 590 -35.19 24.66 39.08
C ARG A 590 -35.61 23.20 38.75
N SER A 591 -35.11 22.25 39.56
CA SER A 591 -35.76 21.00 40.06
C SER A 591 -36.02 19.85 39.07
N LEU A 592 -36.11 18.56 39.46
CA LEU A 592 -35.73 17.71 40.63
C LEU A 592 -35.87 16.23 40.14
N TYR A 593 -35.43 15.13 40.77
CA TYR A 593 -34.84 14.77 42.08
C TYR A 593 -33.52 13.95 41.78
N LYS A 594 -32.92 13.01 42.54
CA LYS A 594 -33.13 12.38 43.88
C LYS A 594 -31.78 11.94 44.48
N ALA A 595 -31.75 11.71 45.80
CA ALA A 595 -30.67 11.08 46.61
C ALA A 595 -31.34 10.53 47.91
N PRO A 596 -30.67 9.99 48.97
CA PRO A 596 -29.23 9.90 49.31
C PRO A 596 -28.77 8.41 49.45
N THR A 597 -27.76 7.92 50.19
CA THR A 597 -26.87 8.33 51.33
C THR A 597 -25.58 7.42 51.28
N ARG A 598 -24.64 7.22 52.23
CA ARG A 598 -24.36 7.60 53.64
C ARG A 598 -22.83 7.41 53.93
N PHE A 599 -22.08 8.46 54.33
CA PHE A 599 -20.83 8.43 55.16
C PHE A 599 -19.61 7.60 54.66
N ALA A 600 -18.36 7.77 55.15
CA ALA A 600 -17.78 8.61 56.21
C ALA A 600 -16.44 9.28 55.77
N PHE A 601 -15.73 9.93 56.70
CA PHE A 601 -14.57 10.80 56.44
C PHE A 601 -13.46 10.58 57.48
N THR A 602 -12.19 10.46 57.07
CA THR A 602 -11.00 10.82 57.89
C THR A 602 -9.73 10.97 57.05
N ARG A 603 -8.77 11.77 57.56
CA ARG A 603 -7.38 11.90 57.06
C ARG A 603 -6.45 11.01 57.90
N GLY A 604 -5.38 10.51 57.29
CA GLY A 604 -4.25 9.87 57.97
C GLY A 604 -2.95 10.11 57.20
N SER A 605 -1.83 10.27 57.90
CA SER A 605 -0.53 10.66 57.34
C SER A 605 0.59 9.77 57.84
N GLN A 606 1.51 9.36 56.97
CA GLN A 606 2.87 8.98 57.40
C GLN A 606 3.89 9.18 56.28
N PHE A 607 5.08 9.63 56.66
CA PHE A 607 6.20 9.98 55.77
C PHE A 607 7.51 9.74 56.54
N SER A 608 7.89 8.47 56.74
CA SER A 608 9.12 8.12 57.46
C SER A 608 9.39 6.61 57.44
N GLU A 609 10.11 6.10 56.43
CA GLU A 609 11.00 4.92 56.58
C GLU A 609 11.90 4.72 55.35
N PHE A 610 12.91 3.85 55.48
CA PHE A 610 13.90 3.49 54.45
C PHE A 610 14.75 4.63 53.88
N ARG A 611 15.53 5.27 54.76
CA ARG A 611 16.84 5.83 54.41
C ARG A 611 17.98 4.99 55.03
N GLU A 612 18.11 3.72 54.64
CA GLU A 612 19.33 2.96 54.96
C GLU A 612 19.53 1.73 54.05
N CYS A 613 20.32 1.89 52.99
CA CYS A 613 21.24 0.86 52.48
C CYS A 613 22.26 1.52 51.53
N SER A 614 23.45 1.82 52.04
CA SER A 614 24.58 2.33 51.27
C SER A 614 25.78 1.41 51.48
N GLN A 615 26.70 1.39 50.52
CA GLN A 615 27.98 0.66 50.56
C GLN A 615 27.89 -0.87 50.63
N THR A 616 27.77 -1.53 49.48
CA THR A 616 28.57 -2.74 49.15
C THR A 616 28.67 -3.02 47.63
N SER A 617 28.59 -1.99 46.77
CA SER A 617 28.83 -2.18 45.33
C SER A 617 30.26 -2.66 45.10
N SER A 618 30.41 -3.85 44.51
CA SER A 618 31.71 -4.38 44.13
C SER A 618 32.33 -3.53 43.04
N ARG A 619 33.67 -3.46 43.00
CA ARG A 619 34.42 -2.78 41.94
C ARG A 619 34.15 -3.39 40.54
N ARG A 620 33.62 -4.62 40.51
CA ARG A 620 33.13 -5.33 39.33
C ARG A 620 31.76 -4.82 38.85
N ASP A 621 30.82 -4.58 39.76
CA ASP A 621 29.46 -4.14 39.42
C ASP A 621 29.48 -2.74 38.81
N LEU A 622 30.25 -1.83 39.40
CA LEU A 622 30.39 -0.46 38.89
C LEU A 622 31.05 -0.42 37.50
N THR A 623 31.98 -1.35 37.22
CA THR A 623 32.64 -1.43 35.90
C THR A 623 31.75 -2.08 34.84
N MET A 624 30.92 -3.07 35.20
CA MET A 624 29.86 -3.60 34.32
C MET A 624 28.77 -2.56 34.04
N ALA A 625 28.29 -1.85 35.06
CA ALA A 625 27.28 -0.81 34.90
C ALA A 625 27.79 0.35 34.01
N MET A 626 29.07 0.73 34.14
CA MET A 626 29.68 1.69 33.21
C MET A 626 29.81 1.14 31.79
N ALA A 627 30.22 -0.13 31.60
CA ALA A 627 30.31 -0.73 30.27
C ALA A 627 28.93 -0.77 29.57
N PHE A 628 27.88 -1.15 30.31
CA PHE A 628 26.51 -1.16 29.81
C PHE A 628 25.98 0.24 29.49
N LYS A 629 26.34 1.26 30.29
CA LYS A 629 25.99 2.67 30.04
C LYS A 629 26.78 3.30 28.87
N MET A 630 27.99 2.82 28.59
CA MET A 630 28.71 3.17 27.35
C MET A 630 27.98 2.55 26.14
N ALA A 631 27.70 1.24 26.20
CA ALA A 631 27.02 0.50 25.13
C ALA A 631 25.67 1.11 24.71
N THR A 632 24.83 1.52 25.67
CA THR A 632 23.50 2.09 25.39
C THR A 632 23.51 3.53 24.88
N THR A 633 24.64 4.25 24.95
CA THR A 633 24.74 5.66 24.47
C THR A 633 25.23 5.80 23.02
N GLY A 634 25.63 4.71 22.38
CA GLY A 634 26.04 4.66 20.98
C GLY A 634 27.47 5.11 20.73
N MET A 635 28.21 4.30 19.97
CA MET A 635 29.55 4.64 19.50
C MET A 635 29.49 5.39 18.17
N TRP A 636 30.29 6.46 18.05
CA TRP A 636 30.45 7.18 16.80
C TRP A 636 31.52 6.51 15.94
N VAL A 637 31.44 6.63 14.61
CA VAL A 637 32.40 6.05 13.67
C VAL A 637 33.03 7.18 12.87
N SER A 638 34.37 7.30 12.92
CA SER A 638 35.12 8.30 12.16
C SER A 638 34.82 8.18 10.65
N ASP A 639 34.74 9.31 9.94
CA ASP A 639 34.60 9.31 8.49
C ASP A 639 35.83 8.72 7.77
N GLU A 640 37.00 8.75 8.41
CA GLU A 640 38.19 8.03 7.99
C GLU A 640 37.92 6.51 7.83
N CYS A 641 37.22 5.90 8.80
CA CYS A 641 36.87 4.48 8.75
C CYS A 641 35.97 4.13 7.55
N LYS A 642 35.14 5.08 7.11
CA LYS A 642 34.29 4.94 5.90
C LYS A 642 35.13 5.08 4.64
N ASN A 643 36.01 6.07 4.61
CA ASN A 643 36.86 6.37 3.46
C ASN A 643 37.80 5.20 3.16
N SER A 644 38.59 4.73 4.14
CA SER A 644 39.51 3.60 3.94
C SER A 644 38.79 2.33 3.49
N PHE A 645 37.60 2.04 4.04
CA PHE A 645 36.77 0.91 3.61
C PHE A 645 36.23 1.06 2.18
N MET A 646 35.86 2.28 1.75
CA MET A 646 35.48 2.54 0.37
C MET A 646 36.68 2.42 -0.58
N GLU A 647 37.88 2.83 -0.17
CA GLU A 647 39.09 2.67 -0.99
C GLU A 647 39.54 1.21 -1.11
N MET A 648 39.42 0.41 -0.05
CA MET A 648 39.47 -1.04 -0.14
C MET A 648 38.43 -1.58 -1.14
N LYS A 649 37.15 -1.30 -0.92
CA LYS A 649 36.03 -1.90 -1.67
C LYS A 649 36.04 -1.57 -3.17
N TRP A 650 36.35 -0.32 -3.52
CA TRP A 650 36.24 0.17 -4.90
C TRP A 650 37.58 0.31 -5.62
N LYS A 651 38.65 0.70 -4.93
CA LYS A 651 39.98 0.87 -5.54
C LYS A 651 40.89 -0.35 -5.36
N LYS A 652 40.54 -1.30 -4.46
CA LYS A 652 41.35 -2.47 -4.08
C LYS A 652 42.81 -2.14 -3.70
N VAL A 653 43.01 -0.97 -3.09
CA VAL A 653 44.34 -0.48 -2.65
C VAL A 653 44.79 -1.15 -1.34
N HIS A 654 43.86 -1.69 -0.56
CA HIS A 654 44.12 -2.24 0.77
C HIS A 654 43.62 -3.67 0.90
N ARG A 655 44.45 -4.57 1.41
CA ARG A 655 44.10 -5.99 1.60
C ARG A 655 43.26 -6.20 2.86
N TYR A 656 43.56 -5.47 3.92
CA TYR A 656 42.82 -5.46 5.17
C TYR A 656 42.84 -4.08 5.85
N ILE A 657 41.90 -3.86 6.77
CA ILE A 657 41.85 -2.69 7.67
C ILE A 657 41.52 -3.18 9.08
N VAL A 658 42.28 -2.74 10.07
CA VAL A 658 42.02 -2.96 11.50
C VAL A 658 41.44 -1.69 12.10
N PHE A 659 40.37 -1.82 12.89
CA PHE A 659 39.69 -0.74 13.59
C PHE A 659 39.77 -0.94 15.11
N LYS A 660 39.93 0.17 15.84
CA LYS A 660 39.90 0.22 17.30
C LYS A 660 38.76 1.12 17.79
N ILE A 661 38.28 0.83 18.99
CA ILE A 661 37.47 1.73 19.81
C ILE A 661 38.42 2.48 20.75
N ASP A 662 38.36 3.81 20.74
CA ASP A 662 38.89 4.61 21.85
C ASP A 662 37.80 4.79 22.93
N GLU A 663 38.10 4.33 24.16
CA GLU A 663 37.22 4.51 25.32
C GLU A 663 37.07 5.98 25.73
N GLY A 664 38.05 6.85 25.43
CA GLY A 664 38.04 8.26 25.82
C GLY A 664 37.08 9.10 24.98
N SER A 665 37.30 9.13 23.67
CA SER A 665 36.51 9.91 22.70
C SER A 665 35.20 9.24 22.28
N ARG A 666 35.01 7.94 22.59
CA ARG A 666 33.88 7.10 22.11
C ARG A 666 33.77 7.04 20.58
N LEU A 667 34.91 7.08 19.91
CA LEU A 667 35.04 7.05 18.46
C LEU A 667 35.68 5.74 18.00
N VAL A 668 35.09 5.09 17.00
CA VAL A 668 35.76 4.03 16.23
C VAL A 668 36.72 4.71 15.25
N THR A 669 37.99 4.36 15.35
CA THR A 669 39.10 4.87 14.53
C THR A 669 39.83 3.73 13.83
N VAL A 670 40.59 4.06 12.78
CA VAL A 670 41.49 3.10 12.13
C VAL A 670 42.71 2.87 13.01
N ASP A 671 43.20 1.63 13.09
CA ASP A 671 44.41 1.27 13.84
C ASP A 671 45.56 0.86 12.93
N LYS A 672 45.28 0.04 11.89
CA LYS A 672 46.21 -0.26 10.79
C LYS A 672 45.44 -0.37 9.48
N VAL A 673 46.04 0.08 8.38
CA VAL A 673 45.62 -0.23 7.01
C VAL A 673 46.71 -1.08 6.37
N GLY A 674 46.36 -2.26 5.86
CA GLY A 674 47.30 -3.15 5.18
C GLY A 674 47.46 -2.78 3.70
N GLY A 675 48.69 -2.74 3.22
CA GLY A 675 49.02 -2.53 1.82
C GLY A 675 48.46 -3.62 0.89
N PRO A 676 48.50 -3.42 -0.45
CA PRO A 676 47.99 -4.39 -1.42
C PRO A 676 48.90 -5.62 -1.58
N ALA A 677 50.12 -5.56 -1.05
CA ALA A 677 51.10 -6.65 -1.04
C ALA A 677 51.21 -7.36 0.33
N GLU A 678 50.50 -6.91 1.36
CA GLU A 678 50.46 -7.59 2.66
C GLU A 678 49.53 -8.81 2.60
N SER A 679 49.91 -9.85 3.33
CA SER A 679 49.23 -11.15 3.37
C SER A 679 48.13 -11.21 4.44
N TYR A 680 47.54 -12.40 4.61
CA TYR A 680 46.67 -12.67 5.75
C TYR A 680 47.47 -12.82 7.06
N ASP A 681 48.70 -13.30 6.98
CA ASP A 681 49.54 -13.53 8.16
C ASP A 681 50.08 -12.19 8.73
N ASP A 682 50.21 -11.16 7.87
CA ASP A 682 50.44 -9.77 8.30
C ASP A 682 49.24 -9.16 9.03
N LEU A 683 48.01 -9.58 8.68
CA LEU A 683 46.80 -9.21 9.42
C LEU A 683 46.77 -9.90 10.79
N THR A 684 47.01 -11.21 10.86
CA THR A 684 46.99 -11.92 12.16
C THR A 684 48.09 -11.40 13.10
N ALA A 685 49.28 -11.11 12.57
CA ALA A 685 50.38 -10.47 13.32
C ALA A 685 50.07 -9.03 13.77
N SER A 686 49.06 -8.36 13.19
CA SER A 686 48.63 -7.02 13.60
C SER A 686 47.56 -6.99 14.72
N LEU A 687 47.06 -8.16 15.15
CA LEU A 687 46.05 -8.25 16.20
C LEU A 687 46.70 -8.46 17.58
N PRO A 688 46.37 -7.63 18.60
CA PRO A 688 46.95 -7.76 19.93
C PRO A 688 46.27 -8.87 20.74
N ASN A 689 47.03 -9.59 21.58
CA ASN A 689 46.48 -10.64 22.46
C ASN A 689 45.76 -10.09 23.71
N ASP A 690 46.06 -8.87 24.14
CA ASP A 690 45.54 -8.28 25.39
C ASP A 690 44.32 -7.35 25.20
N ASP A 691 43.93 -7.05 23.96
CA ASP A 691 42.87 -6.09 23.64
C ASP A 691 42.01 -6.53 22.46
N CYS A 692 40.78 -6.03 22.38
CA CYS A 692 39.83 -6.34 21.32
C CYS A 692 40.08 -5.48 20.07
N ARG A 693 39.71 -5.99 18.89
CA ARG A 693 39.75 -5.27 17.60
C ARG A 693 38.63 -5.70 16.68
N TYR A 694 38.36 -4.89 15.65
CA TYR A 694 37.70 -5.39 14.44
C TYR A 694 38.69 -5.38 13.29
N ALA A 695 38.59 -6.34 12.39
CA ALA A 695 39.28 -6.30 11.11
C ALA A 695 38.29 -6.52 9.95
N VAL A 696 38.61 -5.94 8.80
CA VAL A 696 37.99 -6.27 7.52
C VAL A 696 39.07 -6.76 6.57
N PHE A 697 38.79 -7.85 5.84
CA PHE A 697 39.72 -8.50 4.92
C PHE A 697 39.00 -8.81 3.60
N ASP A 698 39.58 -8.41 2.47
CA ASP A 698 39.06 -8.77 1.14
C ASP A 698 39.74 -10.05 0.65
N PHE A 699 39.01 -11.17 0.75
CA PHE A 699 39.51 -12.48 0.34
C PHE A 699 39.15 -12.75 -1.12
N ASP A 700 40.17 -12.83 -1.99
CA ASP A 700 40.03 -13.25 -3.37
C ASP A 700 40.28 -14.76 -3.55
N PHE A 701 39.52 -15.35 -4.46
CA PHE A 701 39.67 -16.74 -4.86
C PHE A 701 39.23 -16.93 -6.32
N VAL A 702 39.62 -18.06 -6.88
CA VAL A 702 39.23 -18.47 -8.24
C VAL A 702 38.23 -19.61 -8.11
N THR A 703 37.06 -19.50 -8.76
CA THR A 703 36.10 -20.61 -8.81
C THR A 703 36.56 -21.69 -9.79
N VAL A 704 35.91 -22.86 -9.78
CA VAL A 704 36.21 -23.98 -10.68
C VAL A 704 36.12 -23.56 -12.16
N ASP A 705 35.27 -22.58 -12.46
CA ASP A 705 35.07 -21.95 -13.78
C ASP A 705 36.20 -20.99 -14.19
N ASN A 706 37.31 -20.93 -13.44
CA ASN A 706 38.44 -20.00 -13.59
C ASN A 706 38.06 -18.50 -13.42
N CYS A 707 36.88 -18.20 -12.86
CA CYS A 707 36.45 -16.83 -12.57
C CYS A 707 37.04 -16.33 -11.24
N ARG A 708 37.70 -15.17 -11.28
CA ARG A 708 38.16 -14.47 -10.06
C ARG A 708 36.96 -13.82 -9.35
N LYS A 709 36.71 -14.20 -8.10
CA LYS A 709 35.71 -13.58 -7.21
C LYS A 709 36.40 -13.09 -5.94
N SER A 710 35.82 -12.10 -5.27
CA SER A 710 36.31 -11.63 -3.96
C SER A 710 35.14 -11.42 -3.01
N LYS A 711 35.24 -11.97 -1.79
CA LYS A 711 34.24 -11.83 -0.72
C LYS A 711 34.88 -11.11 0.47
N ILE A 712 34.21 -10.08 0.97
CA ILE A 712 34.71 -9.27 2.09
C ILE A 712 34.29 -9.90 3.42
N PHE A 713 35.25 -10.23 4.26
CA PHE A 713 35.06 -10.75 5.62
C PHE A 713 35.19 -9.64 6.66
N PHE A 714 34.35 -9.69 7.70
CA PHE A 714 34.48 -8.88 8.92
C PHE A 714 34.78 -9.80 10.09
N ILE A 715 35.85 -9.50 10.81
CA ILE A 715 36.38 -10.32 11.90
C ILE A 715 36.30 -9.49 13.19
N ALA A 716 35.54 -9.96 14.17
CA ALA A 716 35.55 -9.40 15.52
C ALA A 716 36.53 -10.21 16.38
N TRP A 717 37.64 -9.58 16.75
CA TRP A 717 38.72 -10.16 17.54
C TRP A 717 38.53 -9.81 19.02
N SER A 718 38.39 -10.83 19.87
CA SER A 718 38.09 -10.68 21.30
C SER A 718 38.89 -11.70 22.12
N PRO A 719 40.22 -11.53 22.25
CA PRO A 719 41.10 -12.56 22.77
C PRO A 719 40.81 -12.90 24.23
N THR A 720 41.07 -14.15 24.62
CA THR A 720 40.75 -14.68 25.95
C THR A 720 41.36 -13.86 27.09
N ALA A 721 42.58 -13.34 26.95
CA ALA A 721 43.24 -12.47 27.93
C ALA A 721 42.66 -11.05 28.06
N SER A 722 41.91 -10.54 27.06
CA SER A 722 41.47 -9.14 27.08
C SER A 722 40.45 -8.78 28.16
N ARG A 723 40.48 -7.50 28.56
CA ARG A 723 39.68 -6.96 29.67
C ARG A 723 38.18 -7.16 29.45
N ILE A 724 37.46 -7.67 30.45
CA ILE A 724 35.99 -7.91 30.41
C ILE A 724 35.21 -6.68 29.93
N ARG A 725 35.60 -5.48 30.40
CA ARG A 725 35.01 -4.19 29.97
C ARG A 725 35.19 -3.93 28.46
N ALA A 726 36.35 -4.24 27.90
CA ALA A 726 36.61 -4.11 26.47
C ALA A 726 35.78 -5.12 25.67
N LYS A 727 35.73 -6.39 26.09
CA LYS A 727 34.89 -7.43 25.46
C LYS A 727 33.42 -7.01 25.37
N ILE A 728 32.84 -6.50 26.47
CA ILE A 728 31.46 -5.99 26.49
C ILE A 728 31.31 -4.80 25.54
N LEU A 729 32.25 -3.84 25.54
CA LEU A 729 32.20 -2.65 24.70
C LEU A 729 32.28 -3.00 23.21
N TYR A 730 33.19 -3.88 22.79
CA TYR A 730 33.29 -4.33 21.40
C TYR A 730 32.10 -5.20 20.98
N ALA A 731 31.67 -6.18 21.80
CA ALA A 731 30.52 -7.02 21.47
C ALA A 731 29.24 -6.21 21.22
N THR A 732 28.98 -5.19 22.05
CA THR A 732 27.81 -4.31 21.91
C THR A 732 27.95 -3.28 20.78
N SER A 733 29.14 -2.70 20.61
CA SER A 733 29.38 -1.65 19.60
C SER A 733 29.49 -2.20 18.16
N LYS A 734 29.76 -3.50 18.00
CA LYS A 734 29.88 -4.21 16.72
C LYS A 734 28.77 -3.84 15.74
N ALA A 735 27.52 -3.84 16.20
CA ALA A 735 26.34 -3.55 15.38
C ALA A 735 26.31 -2.10 14.85
N GLY A 736 26.95 -1.14 15.53
CA GLY A 736 27.11 0.23 15.06
C GLY A 736 28.05 0.30 13.86
N LEU A 737 29.26 -0.23 13.99
CA LEU A 737 30.26 -0.26 12.92
C LEU A 737 29.78 -1.09 11.72
N ARG A 738 29.19 -2.28 11.96
CA ARG A 738 28.72 -3.21 10.93
C ARG A 738 27.65 -2.61 9.99
N ARG A 739 26.87 -1.64 10.48
CA ARG A 739 25.88 -0.86 9.68
C ARG A 739 26.51 0.20 8.80
N VAL A 740 27.70 0.69 9.15
CA VAL A 740 28.45 1.71 8.39
C VAL A 740 29.26 1.07 7.26
N LEU A 741 29.75 -0.15 7.48
CA LEU A 741 30.57 -0.91 6.52
C LEU A 741 29.70 -1.76 5.56
N GLU A 742 28.97 -1.08 4.67
CA GLU A 742 28.06 -1.68 3.70
C GLU A 742 28.81 -2.46 2.59
N GLY A 743 28.73 -3.80 2.59
CA GLY A 743 29.38 -4.68 1.60
C GLY A 743 30.17 -5.86 2.17
N ILE A 744 30.28 -5.98 3.49
CA ILE A 744 30.76 -7.21 4.16
C ILE A 744 29.80 -8.36 3.84
N HIS A 745 30.35 -9.49 3.39
CA HIS A 745 29.63 -10.70 3.00
C HIS A 745 29.45 -11.66 4.20
N TYR A 746 30.53 -11.91 4.95
CA TYR A 746 30.52 -12.81 6.11
C TYR A 746 31.04 -12.14 7.38
N GLU A 747 30.52 -12.59 8.51
CA GLU A 747 30.99 -12.23 9.85
C GLU A 747 31.68 -13.44 10.51
N VAL A 748 32.86 -13.21 11.06
CA VAL A 748 33.62 -14.14 11.88
C VAL A 748 33.80 -13.49 13.25
N GLN A 749 33.67 -14.27 14.32
CA GLN A 749 34.02 -13.87 15.67
C GLN A 749 35.10 -14.86 16.12
N ALA A 750 36.20 -14.35 16.67
CA ALA A 750 37.35 -15.16 17.06
C ALA A 750 37.89 -14.69 18.42
N THR A 751 38.15 -15.66 19.29
CA THR A 751 38.69 -15.52 20.64
C THR A 751 40.10 -16.12 20.77
N ASP A 752 40.46 -17.05 19.88
CA ASP A 752 41.82 -17.53 19.67
C ASP A 752 42.19 -17.51 18.16
N PRO A 753 43.48 -17.39 17.77
CA PRO A 753 43.86 -17.17 16.36
C PRO A 753 43.49 -18.32 15.42
N THR A 754 43.33 -19.52 15.97
CA THR A 754 42.88 -20.74 15.26
C THR A 754 41.43 -20.64 14.77
N GLU A 755 40.55 -19.91 15.48
CA GLU A 755 39.14 -19.73 15.08
C GLU A 755 39.00 -18.82 13.85
N MET A 756 40.05 -18.06 13.53
CA MET A 756 40.19 -17.27 12.30
C MET A 756 41.27 -17.83 11.37
N GLY A 757 41.43 -19.16 11.35
CA GLY A 757 42.30 -19.83 10.38
C GLY A 757 41.95 -19.51 8.91
N MET A 758 42.97 -19.51 8.05
CA MET A 758 42.83 -19.31 6.59
C MET A 758 41.96 -20.42 5.95
N ASP A 759 41.94 -21.60 6.54
CA ASP A 759 41.02 -22.71 6.25
C ASP A 759 39.57 -22.36 6.59
N VAL A 760 39.29 -21.78 7.77
CA VAL A 760 37.94 -21.34 8.18
C VAL A 760 37.41 -20.25 7.24
N ILE A 761 38.26 -19.31 6.82
CA ILE A 761 37.91 -18.30 5.82
C ILE A 761 37.64 -18.95 4.46
N LYS A 762 38.52 -19.85 3.99
CA LYS A 762 38.34 -20.57 2.72
C LYS A 762 37.07 -21.41 2.70
N ASP A 763 36.70 -22.06 3.80
CA ASP A 763 35.51 -22.89 3.85
C ASP A 763 34.23 -22.06 3.79
N ARG A 764 34.18 -20.96 4.56
CA ARG A 764 33.11 -19.96 4.45
C ARG A 764 33.10 -19.22 3.10
N ALA A 765 34.23 -19.17 2.39
CA ALA A 765 34.35 -18.48 1.11
C ALA A 765 33.84 -19.26 -0.10
N LYS A 766 33.61 -20.58 0.01
CA LYS A 766 33.01 -21.40 -1.05
C LYS A 766 31.60 -20.93 -1.44
#